data_AF-A0A5D5AJE4-F1
#
_entry.id   AF-A0A5D5AJE4-F1
#
_cell.length_a   1.000
_cell.length_b   1.000
_cell.length_c   1.000
_cell.angle_alpha   90.00
_cell.angle_beta   90.00
_cell.angle_gamma   90.00
#
_symmetry.space_group_name_H-M   'P 1'
#
loop_
_entity.id
_entity.type
_entity.pdbx_description
1 polymer ?
#
loop_
_entity_poly.entity_id
_entity_poly.type
_entity_poly.pdbx_seq_one_letter_code
_entity_poly.pdbx_strand_id
1 'polypeptide(L)'
;MTDNRDSESSEAHGTESDSGADDGRAPEKRQAASSLSVILAVSRAERRRFDHRHTSTRRKKAVAYVALALMLPVFGAMVWGAYRFGTSVGDGGMDGLLTLTRWYVPVVIGLYVLAGANEAGKRLLGFEACELLLTTVRDRDLVLGLLLADLRESGWYLLGPTAVLVLVFGVGVGSPTLVAVATVAAVLVTLAATLVGYVVGLGARLGLRHIPLSSSAQSALSGVASVGVFLLFVAGGAIAGQTGASFDLGETSPAELAPEGPPPLAIGYYADFFFVGTPMLEGIGYLALASGALVVAAIPLAVRGTIAITPRLWRVESHGDSTDSAAASTGDERQTGTDVGDRREWPWLEIPTGYVADGVVHRAIRTPDRSLHVVYYLVGAGYVVVSLGVADSSLLATAVGASLVLLGIWLAGGAVGLNPIGDEGSMLGQLVLAEYSPETFVRARILVGTAIGLPLVLGGTALSTINELGGLEATLVGGFLAAMVPVSACFAVGVGTLLPRSEPGTVLEKFEVRPPETLAILVHGAVTTALAAGGAFLLIGDLAPAARVGGLAAVALCSLIVADAGYRFAVSGIAGYGRPQKPDPVYALELVTGLGLLGLALSLSLEIGMATQLPLSGPVQFIATFVAGFAGWALVGVVYLYATGRSWGYLDVAVPDGRDGRYLAVGLVTSLAAYGAFATAVWLFELPVVSHAIAEEVGTAGPAFALLLAALILLVNAPVEEFLFRNVLQKRLTEAISAGGAIVAVSILFAAVHLPVYASADPVAVAVSLLPLVVVSIVWGWVYERSGNLAVPALCHGLYNVAIVVVPVLAVSTF
;
A
#
# COMPACT_ATOMS: atom_id res chain seq x y z
N MET A 1 41.58 -32.27 34.40
CA MET A 1 42.80 -32.02 35.20
C MET A 1 42.44 -30.88 36.14
N THR A 2 42.32 -31.20 37.44
CA THR A 2 42.21 -30.35 38.66
C THR A 2 41.07 -29.31 38.67
N ASP A 3 39.89 -29.49 39.28
CA ASP A 3 39.52 -29.97 40.62
C ASP A 3 39.87 -28.98 41.75
N ASN A 4 38.85 -28.42 42.41
CA ASN A 4 38.81 -28.34 43.87
C ASN A 4 37.37 -28.16 44.39
N ARG A 5 36.95 -29.12 45.21
CA ARG A 5 35.76 -29.15 46.07
C ARG A 5 36.07 -28.53 47.43
N ASP A 6 35.01 -28.28 48.21
CA ASP A 6 34.84 -28.65 49.64
C ASP A 6 33.57 -27.93 50.17
N SER A 7 32.43 -28.63 50.43
CA SER A 7 32.06 -29.52 51.56
C SER A 7 31.31 -28.73 52.66
N GLU A 8 30.01 -28.94 52.86
CA GLU A 8 29.36 -29.64 54.01
C GLU A 8 28.36 -28.65 54.67
N SER A 9 27.20 -28.97 55.27
CA SER A 9 26.47 -30.22 55.56
C SER A 9 25.04 -29.88 56.07
N SER A 10 24.07 -30.72 55.69
CA SER A 10 22.91 -31.26 56.47
C SER A 10 22.35 -30.53 57.71
N GLU A 11 21.02 -30.34 57.75
CA GLU A 11 20.15 -30.98 58.76
C GLU A 11 18.64 -30.89 58.42
N ALA A 12 17.88 -31.88 58.90
CA ALA A 12 16.54 -32.26 58.49
C ALA A 12 15.50 -32.21 59.63
N HIS A 13 14.22 -32.12 59.23
CA HIS A 13 12.98 -32.60 59.88
C HIS A 13 12.46 -31.98 61.21
N GLY A 14 11.13 -31.71 61.20
CA GLY A 14 10.29 -31.53 62.39
C GLY A 14 8.92 -30.94 62.07
N THR A 15 7.89 -31.78 62.01
CA THR A 15 6.45 -31.49 61.78
C THR A 15 5.65 -31.30 63.07
N GLU A 16 4.54 -30.55 62.95
CA GLU A 16 3.28 -30.57 63.76
C GLU A 16 3.29 -30.07 65.23
N SER A 17 2.44 -29.09 65.59
CA SER A 17 1.00 -29.23 65.92
C SER A 17 0.38 -27.97 66.57
N ASP A 18 -0.68 -27.46 65.93
CA ASP A 18 -1.98 -26.98 66.45
C ASP A 18 -2.15 -26.07 67.70
N SER A 19 -2.82 -24.91 67.49
CA SER A 19 -4.11 -24.51 68.11
C SER A 19 -4.26 -23.01 68.47
N GLY A 20 -5.32 -22.38 67.94
CA GLY A 20 -6.25 -21.56 68.75
C GLY A 20 -6.10 -20.02 68.86
N ALA A 21 -6.80 -19.33 67.95
CA ALA A 21 -7.71 -18.18 68.18
C ALA A 21 -7.24 -16.73 68.50
N ASP A 22 -7.90 -15.80 67.77
CA ASP A 22 -8.11 -14.35 67.91
C ASP A 22 -6.89 -13.40 67.79
N ASP A 23 -6.93 -12.28 67.08
CA ASP A 23 -8.08 -11.40 66.83
C ASP A 23 -7.85 -10.50 65.60
N GLY A 24 -8.95 -9.98 65.04
CA GLY A 24 -9.05 -9.44 63.68
C GLY A 24 -8.31 -8.12 63.39
N ARG A 25 -7.71 -8.08 62.20
CA ARG A 25 -7.86 -7.05 61.14
C ARG A 25 -6.79 -7.26 60.07
N ALA A 26 -7.08 -8.11 59.09
CA ALA A 26 -6.34 -8.12 57.83
C ALA A 26 -6.63 -6.81 57.07
N PRO A 27 -5.64 -6.15 56.45
CA PRO A 27 -5.89 -4.94 55.69
C PRO A 27 -6.62 -5.33 54.40
N GLU A 28 -7.92 -5.07 54.37
CA GLU A 28 -8.82 -5.18 53.23
C GLU A 28 -8.53 -4.08 52.18
N LYS A 29 -7.27 -4.02 51.72
CA LYS A 29 -6.78 -3.10 50.68
C LYS A 29 -5.90 -3.83 49.67
N ARG A 30 -6.38 -4.96 49.11
CA ARG A 30 -6.07 -5.24 47.70
C ARG A 30 -6.90 -4.27 46.88
N GLN A 31 -6.29 -3.13 46.52
CA GLN A 31 -6.88 -2.08 45.70
C GLN A 31 -7.64 -2.69 44.51
N ALA A 32 -8.97 -2.59 44.53
CA ALA A 32 -9.77 -2.73 43.32
C ALA A 32 -9.26 -1.68 42.34
N ALA A 33 -8.54 -2.10 41.29
CA ALA A 33 -8.13 -1.20 40.23
C ALA A 33 -9.38 -0.43 39.75
N SER A 34 -9.30 0.91 39.73
CA SER A 34 -10.41 1.73 39.24
C SER A 34 -10.86 1.26 37.85
N SER A 35 -12.16 1.30 37.55
CA SER A 35 -12.72 0.94 36.22
C SER A 35 -11.93 1.62 35.08
N LEU A 36 -11.52 2.88 35.27
CA LEU A 36 -10.68 3.62 34.34
C LEU A 36 -9.28 3.00 34.13
N SER A 37 -8.62 2.56 35.20
CA SER A 37 -7.30 1.92 35.09
C SER A 37 -7.35 0.61 34.32
N VAL A 38 -8.44 -0.16 34.46
CA VAL A 38 -8.67 -1.40 33.69
C VAL A 38 -8.90 -1.07 32.21
N ILE A 39 -9.79 -0.11 31.90
CA ILE A 39 -10.07 0.35 30.53
C ILE A 39 -8.77 0.78 29.82
N LEU A 40 -7.95 1.60 30.49
CA LEU A 40 -6.68 2.07 29.94
C LEU A 40 -5.65 0.96 29.79
N ALA A 41 -5.61 -0.01 30.71
CA ALA A 41 -4.71 -1.16 30.63
C ALA A 41 -5.05 -2.05 29.43
N VAL A 42 -6.33 -2.40 29.26
CA VAL A 42 -6.83 -3.15 28.08
C VAL A 42 -6.49 -2.39 26.80
N SER A 43 -6.80 -1.09 26.75
CA SER A 43 -6.53 -0.28 25.55
C SER A 43 -5.05 -0.23 25.19
N ARG A 44 -4.16 -0.08 26.17
CA ARG A 44 -2.70 -0.07 25.96
C ARG A 44 -2.17 -1.45 25.56
N ALA A 45 -2.68 -2.52 26.16
CA ALA A 45 -2.26 -3.88 25.85
C ALA A 45 -2.62 -4.23 24.39
N GLU A 46 -3.87 -4.00 23.99
CA GLU A 46 -4.31 -4.22 22.61
C GLU A 46 -3.57 -3.33 21.60
N ARG A 47 -3.28 -2.07 21.96
CA ARG A 47 -2.47 -1.20 21.10
C ARG A 47 -1.07 -1.74 20.89
N ARG A 48 -0.39 -2.16 21.96
CA ARG A 48 0.97 -2.74 21.86
C ARG A 48 0.98 -4.02 21.02
N ARG A 49 -0.03 -4.88 21.17
CA ARG A 49 -0.20 -6.08 20.34
C ARG A 49 -0.43 -5.73 18.88
N PHE A 50 -1.27 -4.75 18.59
CA PHE A 50 -1.50 -4.27 17.23
C PHE A 50 -0.22 -3.72 16.60
N ASP A 51 0.47 -2.81 17.29
CA ASP A 51 1.71 -2.20 16.81
C ASP A 51 2.77 -3.30 16.58
N HIS A 52 2.83 -4.30 17.47
CA HIS A 52 3.70 -5.47 17.28
C HIS A 52 3.31 -6.24 16.02
N ARG A 53 2.03 -6.57 15.77
CA ARG A 53 1.63 -7.35 14.59
C ARG A 53 1.89 -6.64 13.24
N HIS A 54 1.60 -5.36 13.17
CA HIS A 54 1.71 -4.57 11.93
C HIS A 54 3.12 -4.05 11.68
N THR A 55 3.94 -3.95 12.73
CA THR A 55 5.31 -3.43 12.64
C THR A 55 6.37 -4.37 13.21
N SER A 56 6.04 -5.67 13.34
CA SER A 56 6.94 -6.68 13.93
C SER A 56 8.22 -6.83 13.14
N THR A 57 8.12 -6.73 11.81
CA THR A 57 9.27 -6.90 10.92
C THR A 57 9.66 -5.57 10.27
N ARG A 58 10.98 -5.39 10.07
CA ARG A 58 11.52 -4.24 9.34
C ARG A 58 10.99 -4.17 7.91
N ARG A 59 10.73 -5.32 7.28
CA ARG A 59 10.15 -5.43 5.93
C ARG A 59 8.73 -4.86 5.85
N LYS A 60 7.85 -5.17 6.81
CA LYS A 60 6.49 -4.60 6.86
C LYS A 60 6.52 -3.08 6.97
N LYS A 61 7.36 -2.56 7.87
CA LYS A 61 7.56 -1.11 8.05
C LYS A 61 8.11 -0.44 6.80
N ALA A 62 9.11 -1.04 6.15
CA ALA A 62 9.69 -0.57 4.90
C ALA A 62 8.64 -0.39 3.79
N VAL A 63 7.83 -1.42 3.55
CA VAL A 63 6.78 -1.36 2.52
C VAL A 63 5.71 -0.33 2.88
N ALA A 64 5.34 -0.20 4.17
CA ALA A 64 4.42 0.84 4.62
C ALA A 64 4.98 2.27 4.40
N TYR A 65 6.28 2.50 4.63
CA TYR A 65 6.91 3.80 4.36
C TYR A 65 6.94 4.14 2.88
N VAL A 66 7.22 3.15 2.01
CA VAL A 66 7.15 3.34 0.55
C VAL A 66 5.73 3.67 0.11
N ALA A 67 4.73 2.92 0.60
CA ALA A 67 3.34 3.20 0.29
C ALA A 67 2.92 4.60 0.76
N LEU A 68 3.32 5.01 1.97
CA LEU A 68 3.07 6.35 2.48
C LEU A 68 3.72 7.43 1.61
N ALA A 69 4.97 7.23 1.17
CA ALA A 69 5.67 8.17 0.32
C ALA A 69 5.01 8.31 -1.06
N LEU A 70 4.54 7.20 -1.65
CA LEU A 70 3.77 7.23 -2.90
C LEU A 70 2.41 7.93 -2.75
N MET A 71 1.79 7.84 -1.57
CA MET A 71 0.50 8.49 -1.29
C MET A 71 0.65 9.97 -0.90
N LEU A 72 1.85 10.42 -0.54
CA LEU A 72 2.08 11.78 -0.06
C LEU A 72 1.71 12.85 -1.11
N PRO A 73 2.07 12.73 -2.40
CA PRO A 73 1.59 13.63 -3.46
C PRO A 73 0.06 13.71 -3.54
N VAL A 74 -0.61 12.56 -3.45
CA VAL A 74 -2.08 12.48 -3.53
C VAL A 74 -2.71 13.18 -2.34
N PHE A 75 -2.21 12.93 -1.13
CA PHE A 75 -2.70 13.59 0.08
C PHE A 75 -2.42 15.11 0.03
N GLY A 76 -1.23 15.50 -0.43
CA GLY A 76 -0.88 16.89 -0.69
C GLY A 76 -1.85 17.56 -1.65
N ALA A 77 -2.28 16.84 -2.70
CA ALA A 77 -3.27 17.32 -3.65
C ALA A 77 -4.65 17.54 -3.05
N MET A 78 -5.10 16.62 -2.19
CA MET A 78 -6.35 16.79 -1.47
C MET A 78 -6.30 18.01 -0.53
N VAL A 79 -5.18 18.20 0.19
CA VAL A 79 -4.96 19.33 1.09
C VAL A 79 -4.93 20.66 0.32
N TRP A 80 -4.18 20.71 -0.79
CA TRP A 80 -4.10 21.89 -1.64
C TRP A 80 -5.45 22.23 -2.30
N GLY A 81 -6.16 21.21 -2.80
CA GLY A 81 -7.51 21.35 -3.34
C GLY A 81 -8.49 21.90 -2.31
N ALA A 82 -8.44 21.40 -1.06
CA ALA A 82 -9.27 21.92 0.03
C ALA A 82 -8.98 23.40 0.33
N TYR A 83 -7.71 23.82 0.31
CA TYR A 83 -7.34 25.23 0.48
C TYR A 83 -7.90 26.11 -0.65
N ARG A 84 -7.69 25.69 -1.91
CA ARG A 84 -8.17 26.41 -3.12
C ARG A 84 -9.69 26.53 -3.13
N PHE A 85 -10.38 25.46 -2.74
CA PHE A 85 -11.82 25.46 -2.58
C PHE A 85 -12.29 26.39 -1.45
N GLY A 86 -11.52 26.48 -0.36
CA GLY A 86 -11.77 27.46 0.70
C GLY A 86 -11.65 28.89 0.20
N THR A 87 -10.61 29.20 -0.58
CA THR A 87 -10.41 30.56 -1.12
C THR A 87 -11.55 31.01 -2.04
N SER A 88 -12.06 30.13 -2.91
CA SER A 88 -13.18 30.48 -3.80
C SER A 88 -14.49 30.73 -3.03
N VAL A 89 -14.71 30.04 -1.91
CA VAL A 89 -15.83 30.29 -0.98
C VAL A 89 -15.65 31.62 -0.25
N GLY A 90 -14.44 31.93 0.22
CA GLY A 90 -14.12 33.21 0.87
C GLY A 90 -14.35 34.42 -0.03
N ASP A 91 -14.04 34.29 -1.32
CA ASP A 91 -14.21 35.32 -2.34
C ASP A 91 -15.68 35.55 -2.76
N GLY A 92 -16.62 34.73 -2.25
CA GLY A 92 -18.06 34.89 -2.46
C GLY A 92 -18.60 34.33 -3.78
N GLY A 93 -17.82 33.54 -4.52
CA GLY A 93 -18.15 33.09 -5.88
C GLY A 93 -19.04 31.85 -6.01
N MET A 94 -19.69 31.36 -4.93
CA MET A 94 -20.24 29.99 -4.87
C MET A 94 -21.73 29.91 -4.48
N ASP A 95 -22.58 30.77 -5.02
CA ASP A 95 -24.03 30.75 -4.76
C ASP A 95 -24.63 29.34 -4.92
N GLY A 96 -25.43 28.90 -3.94
CA GLY A 96 -26.05 27.56 -3.92
C GLY A 96 -25.24 26.46 -3.23
N LEU A 97 -23.96 26.68 -2.91
CA LEU A 97 -23.10 25.66 -2.28
C LEU A 97 -23.58 25.22 -0.88
N LEU A 98 -24.12 26.14 -0.08
CA LEU A 98 -24.70 25.79 1.23
C LEU A 98 -25.86 24.81 1.07
N THR A 99 -26.75 25.06 0.10
CA THR A 99 -27.87 24.17 -0.22
C THR A 99 -27.34 22.81 -0.66
N LEU A 100 -26.39 22.78 -1.59
CA LEU A 100 -25.74 21.54 -2.02
C LEU A 100 -25.14 20.77 -0.83
N THR A 101 -24.41 21.44 0.05
CA THR A 101 -23.76 20.81 1.21
C THR A 101 -24.78 20.24 2.20
N ARG A 102 -25.92 20.92 2.41
CA ARG A 102 -27.03 20.38 3.23
C ARG A 102 -27.58 19.07 2.68
N TRP A 103 -27.60 18.88 1.37
CA TRP A 103 -28.03 17.65 0.72
C TRP A 103 -26.98 16.53 0.79
N TYR A 104 -25.69 16.86 0.71
CA TYR A 104 -24.60 15.87 0.71
C TYR A 104 -24.07 15.46 2.09
N VAL A 105 -24.15 16.32 3.12
CA VAL A 105 -23.69 15.99 4.48
C VAL A 105 -24.32 14.69 5.03
N PRO A 106 -25.62 14.41 4.86
CA PRO A 106 -26.20 13.14 5.30
C PRO A 106 -25.58 11.91 4.61
N VAL A 107 -25.15 12.04 3.35
CA VAL A 107 -24.45 10.98 2.61
C VAL A 107 -23.07 10.73 3.22
N VAL A 108 -22.32 11.81 3.51
CA VAL A 108 -21.01 11.73 4.18
C VAL A 108 -21.13 11.14 5.59
N ILE A 109 -22.18 11.48 6.33
CA ILE A 109 -22.48 10.85 7.63
C ILE A 109 -22.72 9.35 7.45
N GLY A 110 -23.52 8.96 6.45
CA GLY A 110 -23.77 7.55 6.12
C GLY A 110 -22.47 6.78 5.81
N LEU A 111 -21.52 7.42 5.11
CA LEU A 111 -20.19 6.85 4.85
C LEU A 111 -19.43 6.50 6.12
N TYR A 112 -19.40 7.42 7.08
CA TYR A 112 -18.74 7.18 8.37
C TYR A 112 -19.49 6.14 9.22
N VAL A 113 -20.82 6.09 9.14
CA VAL A 113 -21.61 5.02 9.77
C VAL A 113 -21.24 3.66 9.16
N LEU A 114 -21.11 3.55 7.84
CA LEU A 114 -20.68 2.31 7.19
C LEU A 114 -19.25 1.93 7.60
N ALA A 115 -18.32 2.90 7.57
CA ALA A 115 -16.94 2.68 7.99
C ALA A 115 -16.88 2.16 9.43
N GLY A 116 -17.63 2.78 10.34
CA GLY A 116 -17.76 2.33 11.73
C GLY A 116 -18.39 0.93 11.85
N ALA A 117 -19.41 0.61 11.04
CA ALA A 117 -20.04 -0.70 11.04
C ALA A 117 -19.09 -1.83 10.59
N ASN A 118 -18.23 -1.55 9.62
CA ASN A 118 -17.16 -2.47 9.21
C ASN A 118 -16.08 -2.62 10.29
N GLU A 119 -15.73 -1.53 10.98
CA GLU A 119 -14.69 -1.54 12.02
C GLU A 119 -15.14 -2.31 13.28
N ALA A 120 -16.43 -2.21 13.63
CA ALA A 120 -17.04 -2.85 14.80
C ALA A 120 -16.74 -4.35 14.92
N GLY A 121 -16.47 -4.99 13.79
CA GLY A 121 -16.23 -6.42 13.71
C GLY A 121 -14.83 -6.91 14.02
N LYS A 122 -13.85 -6.01 14.07
CA LYS A 122 -12.44 -6.39 14.18
C LYS A 122 -12.08 -6.65 15.64
N ARG A 123 -11.84 -5.60 16.41
CA ARG A 123 -11.31 -5.74 17.78
C ARG A 123 -12.37 -6.03 18.84
N LEU A 124 -13.62 -5.60 18.65
CA LEU A 124 -14.68 -5.88 19.63
C LEU A 124 -15.10 -7.35 19.65
N LEU A 125 -14.87 -8.09 18.55
CA LEU A 125 -15.27 -9.49 18.43
C LEU A 125 -14.08 -10.45 18.23
N GLY A 126 -12.89 -9.94 17.89
CA GLY A 126 -11.69 -10.74 17.62
C GLY A 126 -10.45 -10.20 18.33
N PHE A 127 -10.31 -10.47 19.63
CA PHE A 127 -9.18 -10.05 20.46
C PHE A 127 -8.41 -11.25 21.05
N GLU A 128 -7.09 -11.12 21.12
CA GLU A 128 -6.19 -12.19 21.58
C GLU A 128 -6.25 -12.35 23.10
N ALA A 129 -6.44 -13.58 23.59
CA ALA A 129 -6.81 -13.90 24.99
C ALA A 129 -8.28 -13.62 25.36
N CYS A 130 -9.19 -13.85 24.39
CA CYS A 130 -10.63 -13.75 24.59
C CYS A 130 -11.12 -14.44 25.87
N GLU A 131 -10.73 -15.71 26.06
CA GLU A 131 -11.13 -16.51 27.23
C GLU A 131 -10.65 -15.92 28.57
N LEU A 132 -9.43 -15.41 28.62
CA LEU A 132 -8.87 -14.80 29.84
C LEU A 132 -9.52 -13.45 30.15
N LEU A 133 -9.74 -12.61 29.13
CA LEU A 133 -10.32 -11.28 29.34
C LEU A 133 -11.81 -11.34 29.67
N LEU A 134 -12.55 -12.26 29.06
CA LEU A 134 -13.98 -12.48 29.35
C LEU A 134 -14.21 -13.05 30.76
N THR A 135 -13.22 -13.69 31.37
CA THR A 135 -13.33 -14.27 32.72
C THR A 135 -12.76 -13.35 33.81
N THR A 136 -11.81 -12.46 33.49
CA THR A 136 -11.09 -11.63 34.47
C THR A 136 -11.57 -10.18 34.55
N VAL A 137 -12.21 -9.66 33.50
CA VAL A 137 -12.63 -8.25 33.39
C VAL A 137 -14.15 -8.14 33.24
N ARG A 138 -14.76 -7.13 33.89
CA ARG A 138 -16.19 -6.83 33.69
C ARG A 138 -16.46 -6.44 32.23
N ASP A 139 -17.51 -6.99 31.63
CA ASP A 139 -17.94 -6.71 30.25
C ASP A 139 -17.87 -5.23 29.87
N ARG A 140 -18.43 -4.34 30.71
CA ARG A 140 -18.46 -2.90 30.45
C ARG A 140 -17.06 -2.31 30.30
N ASP A 141 -16.17 -2.66 31.21
CA ASP A 141 -14.80 -2.13 31.25
C ASP A 141 -13.98 -2.71 30.09
N LEU A 142 -14.23 -3.97 29.73
CA LEU A 142 -13.64 -4.62 28.56
C LEU A 142 -14.09 -3.94 27.25
N VAL A 143 -15.40 -3.78 27.03
CA VAL A 143 -15.94 -3.11 25.83
C VAL A 143 -15.38 -1.70 25.69
N LEU A 144 -15.37 -0.92 26.77
CA LEU A 144 -14.81 0.45 26.74
C LEU A 144 -13.30 0.46 26.46
N GLY A 145 -12.55 -0.49 27.01
CA GLY A 145 -11.11 -0.64 26.75
C GLY A 145 -10.81 -0.98 25.28
N LEU A 146 -11.58 -1.92 24.72
CA LEU A 146 -11.49 -2.31 23.32
C LEU A 146 -11.93 -1.18 22.38
N LEU A 147 -13.07 -0.54 22.65
CA LEU A 147 -13.57 0.61 21.87
C LEU A 147 -12.57 1.76 21.87
N LEU A 148 -11.94 2.06 23.01
CA LEU A 148 -10.91 3.10 23.10
C LEU A 148 -9.64 2.73 22.31
N ALA A 149 -9.22 1.46 22.34
CA ALA A 149 -8.12 1.00 21.49
C ALA A 149 -8.45 1.18 20.01
N ASP A 150 -9.68 0.82 19.63
CA ASP A 150 -10.17 0.88 18.26
C ASP A 150 -10.26 2.32 17.77
N LEU A 151 -10.90 3.23 18.51
CA LEU A 151 -10.96 4.66 18.18
C LEU A 151 -9.58 5.32 18.08
N ARG A 152 -8.58 4.86 18.85
CA ARG A 152 -7.19 5.33 18.72
C ARG A 152 -6.49 4.81 17.47
N GLU A 153 -6.91 3.66 16.96
CA GLU A 153 -6.45 3.14 15.68
C GLU A 153 -7.22 3.79 14.54
N SER A 154 -8.55 3.71 14.54
CA SER A 154 -9.38 4.24 13.48
C SER A 154 -9.37 5.76 13.38
N GLY A 155 -9.15 6.46 14.50
CA GLY A 155 -9.12 7.91 14.54
C GLY A 155 -8.02 8.54 13.69
N TRP A 156 -6.84 7.93 13.54
CA TRP A 156 -5.79 8.56 12.73
C TRP A 156 -6.11 8.57 11.24
N TYR A 157 -6.86 7.58 10.72
CA TYR A 157 -7.23 7.53 9.29
C TYR A 157 -8.66 7.99 8.99
N LEU A 158 -9.60 7.95 9.95
CA LEU A 158 -10.96 8.46 9.78
C LEU A 158 -11.14 9.92 10.25
N LEU A 159 -10.56 10.30 11.39
CA LEU A 159 -10.71 11.65 11.95
C LEU A 159 -9.57 12.57 11.47
N GLY A 160 -8.35 12.05 11.40
CA GLY A 160 -7.14 12.82 11.07
C GLY A 160 -7.24 13.55 9.72
N PRO A 161 -7.37 12.84 8.58
CA PRO A 161 -7.47 13.46 7.26
C PRO A 161 -8.62 14.46 7.18
N THR A 162 -9.79 14.12 7.70
CA THR A 162 -10.98 14.99 7.68
C THR A 162 -10.76 16.26 8.46
N ALA A 163 -10.17 16.18 9.66
CA ALA A 163 -9.84 17.35 10.44
C ALA A 163 -8.82 18.24 9.72
N VAL A 164 -7.80 17.66 9.08
CA VAL A 164 -6.80 18.41 8.31
C VAL A 164 -7.43 19.09 7.10
N LEU A 165 -8.25 18.38 6.32
CA LEU A 165 -8.90 18.93 5.13
C LEU A 165 -9.87 20.07 5.50
N VAL A 166 -10.66 19.91 6.56
CA VAL A 166 -11.60 20.94 7.03
C VAL A 166 -10.85 22.14 7.63
N LEU A 167 -9.77 21.90 8.37
CA LEU A 167 -8.90 22.96 8.88
C LEU A 167 -8.35 23.80 7.73
N VAL A 168 -7.79 23.14 6.72
CA VAL A 168 -7.14 23.80 5.57
C VAL A 168 -8.17 24.52 4.69
N PHE A 169 -9.35 23.93 4.49
CA PHE A 169 -10.50 24.61 3.87
C PHE A 169 -10.86 25.89 4.63
N GLY A 170 -11.04 25.82 5.95
CA GLY A 170 -11.37 27.00 6.76
C GLY A 170 -10.29 28.08 6.74
N VAL A 171 -9.02 27.68 6.65
CA VAL A 171 -7.89 28.62 6.45
C VAL A 171 -8.01 29.31 5.08
N GLY A 172 -8.36 28.56 4.03
CA GLY A 172 -8.59 29.12 2.69
C GLY A 172 -9.71 30.16 2.67
N VAL A 173 -10.79 29.95 3.44
CA VAL A 173 -11.90 30.92 3.57
C VAL A 173 -11.48 32.21 4.28
N GLY A 174 -10.43 32.19 5.10
CA GLY A 174 -9.93 33.38 5.81
C GLY A 174 -10.67 33.74 7.11
N SER A 175 -11.52 32.85 7.65
CA SER A 175 -12.29 33.08 8.89
C SER A 175 -11.79 32.19 10.05
N PRO A 176 -11.10 32.75 11.07
CA PRO A 176 -10.63 31.97 12.23
C PRO A 176 -11.76 31.29 13.01
N THR A 177 -12.92 31.93 13.08
CA THR A 177 -14.12 31.38 13.71
C THR A 177 -14.62 30.15 12.95
N LEU A 178 -14.62 30.21 11.62
CA LEU A 178 -15.00 29.07 10.80
C LEU A 178 -14.05 27.89 11.03
N VAL A 179 -12.73 28.14 11.04
CA VAL A 179 -11.72 27.10 11.28
C VAL A 179 -12.02 26.34 12.58
N ALA A 180 -12.27 27.06 13.67
CA ALA A 180 -12.56 26.44 14.96
C ALA A 180 -13.89 25.66 14.93
N VAL A 181 -14.97 26.28 14.46
CA VAL A 181 -16.31 25.67 14.47
C VAL A 181 -16.39 24.48 13.51
N ALA A 182 -15.92 24.62 12.27
CA ALA A 182 -15.92 23.58 11.25
C ALA A 182 -15.06 22.37 11.66
N THR A 183 -13.87 22.60 12.24
CA THR A 183 -13.00 21.50 12.70
C THR A 183 -13.65 20.72 13.84
N VAL A 184 -14.21 21.42 14.83
CA VAL A 184 -14.92 20.77 15.95
C VAL A 184 -16.16 20.02 15.43
N ALA A 185 -16.93 20.63 14.53
CA ALA A 185 -18.09 20.00 13.92
C ALA A 185 -17.69 18.72 13.13
N ALA A 186 -16.64 18.79 12.31
CA ALA A 186 -16.10 17.63 11.59
C ALA A 186 -15.72 16.49 12.54
N VAL A 187 -14.97 16.79 13.60
CA VAL A 187 -14.54 15.78 14.57
C VAL A 187 -15.74 15.15 15.28
N LEU A 188 -16.70 15.95 15.73
CA LEU A 188 -17.88 15.47 16.45
C LEU A 188 -18.78 14.61 15.55
N VAL A 189 -19.06 15.06 14.33
CA VAL A 189 -19.94 14.31 13.41
C VAL A 189 -19.29 13.02 12.95
N THR A 190 -17.99 13.03 12.64
CA THR A 190 -17.26 11.81 12.25
C THR A 190 -17.17 10.82 13.41
N LEU A 191 -16.89 11.29 14.64
CA LEU A 191 -16.87 10.43 15.83
C LEU A 191 -18.26 9.84 16.11
N ALA A 192 -19.31 10.66 16.10
CA ALA A 192 -20.68 10.22 16.33
C ALA A 192 -21.12 9.22 15.27
N ALA A 193 -20.91 9.52 13.99
CA ALA A 193 -21.25 8.65 12.86
C ALA A 193 -20.52 7.31 12.95
N THR A 194 -19.21 7.34 13.25
CA THR A 194 -18.41 6.13 13.44
C THR A 194 -19.00 5.29 14.57
N LEU A 195 -19.23 5.87 15.76
CA LEU A 195 -19.81 5.14 16.91
C LEU A 195 -21.21 4.59 16.64
N VAL A 196 -22.07 5.35 15.95
CA VAL A 196 -23.39 4.86 15.50
C VAL A 196 -23.21 3.67 14.56
N GLY A 197 -22.24 3.75 13.64
CA GLY A 197 -21.79 2.66 12.81
C GLY A 197 -21.49 1.39 13.60
N TYR A 198 -20.78 1.50 14.73
CA TYR A 198 -20.46 0.34 15.56
C TYR A 198 -21.73 -0.34 16.08
N VAL A 199 -22.70 0.44 16.55
CA VAL A 199 -23.99 -0.10 17.02
C VAL A 199 -24.75 -0.78 15.89
N VAL A 200 -24.80 -0.15 14.70
CA VAL A 200 -25.45 -0.69 13.50
C VAL A 200 -24.78 -1.99 13.07
N GLY A 201 -23.45 -2.03 12.96
CA GLY A 201 -22.70 -3.21 12.54
C GLY A 201 -22.84 -4.39 13.51
N LEU A 202 -22.78 -4.13 14.83
CA LEU A 202 -23.00 -5.16 15.85
C LEU A 202 -24.45 -5.64 15.86
N GLY A 203 -25.42 -4.73 15.74
CA GLY A 203 -26.83 -5.07 15.65
C GLY A 203 -27.16 -5.92 14.43
N ALA A 204 -26.61 -5.56 13.26
CA ALA A 204 -26.75 -6.32 12.02
C ALA A 204 -26.21 -7.75 12.17
N ARG A 205 -25.04 -7.93 12.80
CA ARG A 205 -24.47 -9.26 13.07
C ARG A 205 -25.34 -10.08 14.02
N LEU A 206 -25.88 -9.45 15.06
CA LEU A 206 -26.80 -10.12 15.98
C LEU A 206 -28.05 -10.60 15.23
N GLY A 207 -28.59 -9.76 14.33
CA GLY A 207 -29.69 -10.12 13.44
C GLY A 207 -29.35 -11.27 12.49
N LEU A 208 -28.19 -11.21 11.84
CA LEU A 208 -27.72 -12.25 10.91
C LEU A 208 -27.59 -13.63 11.58
N ARG A 209 -27.20 -13.67 12.86
CA ARG A 209 -27.12 -14.93 13.63
C ARG A 209 -28.48 -15.59 13.87
N HIS A 210 -29.59 -14.88 13.71
CA HIS A 210 -30.94 -15.46 13.77
C HIS A 210 -31.40 -16.07 12.44
N ILE A 211 -30.63 -15.88 11.35
CA ILE A 211 -30.94 -16.46 10.05
C ILE A 211 -30.28 -17.85 9.97
N PRO A 212 -31.02 -18.92 9.60
CA PRO A 212 -30.51 -20.29 9.53
C PRO A 212 -29.62 -20.51 8.29
N LEU A 213 -28.52 -19.76 8.21
CA LEU A 213 -27.47 -19.86 7.20
C LEU A 213 -26.21 -20.43 7.86
N SER A 214 -25.36 -21.09 7.06
CA SER A 214 -24.03 -21.47 7.53
C SER A 214 -23.21 -20.23 7.90
N SER A 215 -22.27 -20.37 8.84
CA SER A 215 -21.35 -19.29 9.26
C SER A 215 -20.62 -18.65 8.07
N SER A 216 -20.22 -19.47 7.10
CA SER A 216 -19.61 -19.03 5.85
C SER A 216 -20.55 -18.19 4.99
N ALA A 217 -21.82 -18.60 4.85
CA ALA A 217 -22.82 -17.86 4.09
C ALA A 217 -23.19 -16.52 4.76
N GLN A 218 -23.28 -16.49 6.09
CA GLN A 218 -23.48 -15.24 6.84
C GLN A 218 -22.30 -14.28 6.65
N SER A 219 -21.07 -14.79 6.69
CA SER A 219 -19.85 -14.00 6.48
C SER A 219 -19.78 -13.45 5.06
N ALA A 220 -20.07 -14.28 4.05
CA ALA A 220 -20.14 -13.86 2.65
C ALA A 220 -21.21 -12.79 2.42
N LEU A 221 -22.41 -12.97 2.98
CA LEU A 221 -23.50 -11.99 2.89
C LEU A 221 -23.10 -10.65 3.50
N SER A 222 -22.46 -10.66 4.68
CA SER A 222 -21.97 -9.45 5.32
C SER A 222 -20.91 -8.73 4.49
N GLY A 223 -19.99 -9.49 3.86
CA GLY A 223 -18.97 -8.95 2.96
C GLY A 223 -19.61 -8.30 1.73
N VAL A 224 -20.49 -9.02 1.03
CA VAL A 224 -21.19 -8.52 -0.17
C VAL A 224 -22.03 -7.28 0.14
N ALA A 225 -22.78 -7.29 1.24
CA ALA A 225 -23.55 -6.12 1.67
C ALA A 225 -22.64 -4.91 1.91
N SER A 226 -21.49 -5.11 2.57
CA SER A 226 -20.52 -4.05 2.82
C SER A 226 -19.93 -3.49 1.52
N VAL A 227 -19.64 -4.34 0.53
CA VAL A 227 -19.21 -3.92 -0.81
C VAL A 227 -20.30 -3.11 -1.50
N GLY A 228 -21.53 -3.61 -1.54
CA GLY A 228 -22.65 -2.93 -2.21
C GLY A 228 -22.90 -1.54 -1.65
N VAL A 229 -22.89 -1.39 -0.32
CA VAL A 229 -23.05 -0.08 0.31
C VAL A 229 -21.82 0.81 0.05
N PHE A 230 -20.60 0.29 0.08
CA PHE A 230 -19.40 1.06 -0.29
C PHE A 230 -19.50 1.59 -1.72
N LEU A 231 -19.88 0.75 -2.69
CA LEU A 231 -20.02 1.13 -4.09
C LEU A 231 -21.12 2.17 -4.31
N LEU A 232 -22.23 2.09 -3.56
CA LEU A 232 -23.27 3.13 -3.57
C LEU A 232 -22.69 4.49 -3.17
N PHE A 233 -21.81 4.52 -2.16
CA PHE A 233 -21.17 5.76 -1.75
C PHE A 233 -20.10 6.24 -2.71
N VAL A 234 -19.32 5.34 -3.31
CA VAL A 234 -18.42 5.69 -4.41
C VAL A 234 -19.20 6.36 -5.54
N ALA A 235 -20.38 5.84 -5.89
CA ALA A 235 -21.23 6.42 -6.91
C ALA A 235 -21.64 7.85 -6.54
N GLY A 236 -22.12 8.05 -5.31
CA GLY A 236 -22.45 9.38 -4.80
C GLY A 236 -21.24 10.33 -4.78
N GLY A 237 -20.05 9.84 -4.42
CA GLY A 237 -18.80 10.60 -4.42
C GLY A 237 -18.31 10.96 -5.82
N ALA A 238 -18.42 10.05 -6.79
CA ALA A 238 -18.07 10.29 -8.18
C ALA A 238 -18.97 11.36 -8.81
N ILE A 239 -20.29 11.29 -8.54
CA ILE A 239 -21.26 12.32 -8.94
C ILE A 239 -20.85 13.67 -8.31
N ALA A 240 -20.63 13.70 -6.99
CA ALA A 240 -20.24 14.92 -6.30
C ALA A 240 -18.90 15.51 -6.80
N GLY A 241 -17.94 14.66 -7.14
CA GLY A 241 -16.64 15.06 -7.68
C GLY A 241 -16.72 15.66 -9.08
N GLN A 242 -17.49 15.06 -9.99
CA GLN A 242 -17.72 15.62 -11.33
C GLN A 242 -18.40 16.98 -11.24
N THR A 243 -19.41 17.09 -10.37
CA THR A 243 -20.07 18.36 -10.05
C THR A 243 -19.11 19.39 -9.46
N GLY A 244 -18.17 18.99 -8.60
CA GLY A 244 -17.14 19.88 -8.06
C GLY A 244 -16.17 20.39 -9.13
N ALA A 245 -15.75 19.52 -10.05
CA ALA A 245 -14.84 19.89 -11.14
C ALA A 245 -15.48 20.86 -12.14
N SER A 246 -16.77 20.69 -12.46
CA SER A 246 -17.50 21.61 -13.33
C SER A 246 -17.68 23.00 -12.72
N PHE A 247 -17.62 23.13 -11.39
CA PHE A 247 -17.56 24.44 -10.71
C PHE A 247 -16.19 25.12 -10.89
N ASP A 248 -15.09 24.38 -10.74
CA ASP A 248 -13.72 24.93 -10.86
C ASP A 248 -13.42 25.42 -12.29
N LEU A 249 -14.01 24.77 -13.29
CA LEU A 249 -13.92 25.17 -14.69
C LEU A 249 -14.89 26.28 -15.09
N GLY A 250 -15.80 26.70 -14.20
CA GLY A 250 -16.84 27.68 -14.50
C GLY A 250 -17.90 27.20 -15.50
N GLU A 251 -18.01 25.88 -15.71
CA GLU A 251 -18.93 25.27 -16.68
C GLU A 251 -20.37 25.19 -16.15
N THR A 252 -20.52 25.08 -14.83
CA THR A 252 -21.82 25.05 -14.15
C THR A 252 -21.73 25.86 -12.86
N SER A 253 -22.81 26.50 -12.43
CA SER A 253 -22.85 27.13 -11.10
C SER A 253 -23.43 26.19 -10.04
N PRO A 254 -23.01 26.27 -8.76
CA PRO A 254 -23.63 25.45 -7.70
C PRO A 254 -25.14 25.72 -7.55
N ALA A 255 -25.61 26.89 -7.98
CA ALA A 255 -27.04 27.24 -8.02
C ALA A 255 -27.83 26.42 -9.05
N GLU A 256 -27.24 26.04 -10.18
CA GLU A 256 -27.90 25.22 -11.21
C GLU A 256 -28.11 23.77 -10.78
N LEU A 257 -27.26 23.28 -9.86
CA LEU A 257 -27.28 21.91 -9.35
C LEU A 257 -27.89 21.79 -7.95
N ALA A 258 -28.08 22.91 -7.25
CA ALA A 258 -28.70 22.96 -5.94
C ALA A 258 -30.17 22.52 -6.05
N PRO A 259 -30.57 21.42 -5.41
CA PRO A 259 -31.97 20.99 -5.45
C PRO A 259 -32.88 22.04 -4.82
N GLU A 260 -34.07 22.23 -5.41
CA GLU A 260 -35.09 23.08 -4.81
C GLU A 260 -35.67 22.41 -3.55
N GLY A 261 -35.70 23.15 -2.44
CA GLY A 261 -36.34 22.73 -1.20
C GLY A 261 -35.40 22.26 -0.08
N PRO A 262 -35.98 21.82 1.06
CA PRO A 262 -35.20 21.41 2.23
C PRO A 262 -34.43 20.11 1.96
N PRO A 263 -33.33 19.86 2.69
CA PRO A 263 -32.59 18.61 2.56
C PRO A 263 -33.47 17.40 2.92
N PRO A 264 -33.22 16.23 2.31
CA PRO A 264 -34.06 15.03 2.47
C PRO A 264 -34.06 14.49 3.90
N LEU A 265 -32.98 14.73 4.63
CA LEU A 265 -32.85 14.40 6.03
C LEU A 265 -32.58 15.67 6.83
N ALA A 266 -33.31 15.85 7.95
CA ALA A 266 -33.15 17.03 8.80
C ALA A 266 -31.72 17.21 9.34
N ILE A 267 -30.95 16.12 9.48
CA ILE A 267 -29.53 16.19 9.85
C ILE A 267 -28.68 16.95 8.81
N GLY A 268 -29.19 17.17 7.60
CA GLY A 268 -28.53 17.97 6.56
C GLY A 268 -28.27 19.42 6.98
N TYR A 269 -29.09 19.99 7.87
CA TYR A 269 -28.85 21.32 8.46
C TYR A 269 -27.59 21.37 9.36
N TYR A 270 -26.96 20.23 9.68
CA TYR A 270 -25.63 20.21 10.28
C TYR A 270 -24.57 20.86 9.38
N ALA A 271 -24.81 20.92 8.07
CA ALA A 271 -23.92 21.60 7.12
C ALA A 271 -23.62 23.05 7.50
N ASP A 272 -24.56 23.75 8.15
CA ASP A 272 -24.44 25.15 8.53
C ASP A 272 -23.20 25.42 9.41
N PHE A 273 -22.76 24.44 10.22
CA PHE A 273 -21.55 24.59 11.04
C PHE A 273 -20.26 24.74 10.20
N PHE A 274 -20.27 24.28 8.94
CA PHE A 274 -19.15 24.42 8.00
C PHE A 274 -19.18 25.75 7.20
N PHE A 275 -20.16 26.62 7.48
CA PHE A 275 -20.29 27.93 6.82
C PHE A 275 -20.43 29.08 7.84
N VAL A 276 -20.16 28.84 9.13
CA VAL A 276 -20.23 29.88 10.16
C VAL A 276 -19.19 30.97 9.90
N GLY A 277 -19.66 32.21 9.78
CA GLY A 277 -18.79 33.37 9.52
C GLY A 277 -18.38 33.50 8.05
N THR A 278 -19.08 32.84 7.13
CA THR A 278 -18.98 33.11 5.69
C THR A 278 -20.16 33.99 5.23
N PRO A 279 -20.04 34.66 4.06
CA PRO A 279 -21.15 35.43 3.49
C PRO A 279 -22.40 34.60 3.15
N MET A 280 -22.27 33.27 3.12
CA MET A 280 -23.33 32.34 2.67
C MET A 280 -24.31 31.96 3.78
N LEU A 281 -23.98 32.27 5.04
CA LEU A 281 -24.80 31.96 6.20
C LEU A 281 -25.02 33.21 7.03
N GLU A 282 -26.24 33.74 6.98
CA GLU A 282 -26.65 34.90 7.80
C GLU A 282 -26.66 34.58 9.31
N GLY A 283 -26.93 33.31 9.68
CA GLY A 283 -26.92 32.83 11.06
C GLY A 283 -27.30 31.36 11.21
N ILE A 284 -27.00 30.77 12.37
CA ILE A 284 -27.33 29.37 12.67
C ILE A 284 -28.81 29.25 13.04
N GLY A 285 -29.59 28.56 12.21
CA GLY A 285 -31.01 28.29 12.46
C GLY A 285 -31.25 27.23 13.55
N TYR A 286 -32.49 27.16 14.05
CA TYR A 286 -32.87 26.18 15.08
C TYR A 286 -32.70 24.71 14.62
N LEU A 287 -32.89 24.42 13.32
CA LEU A 287 -32.68 23.09 12.75
C LEU A 287 -31.20 22.68 12.74
N ALA A 288 -30.29 23.62 12.53
CA ALA A 288 -28.85 23.39 12.63
C ALA A 288 -28.44 23.12 14.09
N LEU A 289 -28.96 23.90 15.04
CA LEU A 289 -28.76 23.64 16.48
C LEU A 289 -29.31 22.28 16.92
N ALA A 290 -30.51 21.91 16.45
CA ALA A 290 -31.10 20.61 16.73
C ALA A 290 -30.26 19.47 16.15
N SER A 291 -29.73 19.64 14.93
CA SER A 291 -28.81 18.68 14.30
C SER A 291 -27.50 18.55 15.09
N GLY A 292 -26.96 19.68 15.57
CA GLY A 292 -25.80 19.71 16.46
C GLY A 292 -26.02 18.95 17.76
N ALA A 293 -27.15 19.22 18.42
CA ALA A 293 -27.55 18.52 19.65
C ALA A 293 -27.73 17.01 19.42
N LEU A 294 -28.31 16.62 18.28
CA LEU A 294 -28.48 15.21 17.89
C LEU A 294 -27.12 14.51 17.74
N VAL A 295 -26.15 15.13 17.07
CA VAL A 295 -24.78 14.59 16.90
C VAL A 295 -24.11 14.40 18.26
N VAL A 296 -24.18 15.39 19.14
CA VAL A 296 -23.59 15.31 20.49
C VAL A 296 -24.29 14.24 21.34
N ALA A 297 -25.62 14.13 21.26
CA ALA A 297 -26.39 13.12 21.99
C ALA A 297 -26.14 11.69 21.46
N ALA A 298 -25.86 11.54 20.16
CA ALA A 298 -25.58 10.25 19.54
C ALA A 298 -24.32 9.58 20.11
N ILE A 299 -23.30 10.34 20.52
CA ILE A 299 -22.04 9.81 21.05
C ILE A 299 -22.27 8.93 22.30
N PRO A 300 -22.81 9.44 23.44
CA PRO A 300 -23.05 8.62 24.63
C PRO A 300 -24.09 7.52 24.41
N LEU A 301 -25.09 7.76 23.54
CA LEU A 301 -26.10 6.76 23.18
C LEU A 301 -25.48 5.58 22.43
N ALA A 302 -24.59 5.86 21.48
CA ALA A 302 -23.90 4.85 20.70
C ALA A 302 -22.95 4.04 21.57
N VAL A 303 -22.15 4.68 22.43
CA VAL A 303 -21.29 3.99 23.41
C VAL A 303 -22.13 3.04 24.30
N ARG A 304 -23.27 3.51 24.80
CA ARG A 304 -24.19 2.68 25.59
C ARG A 304 -24.75 1.51 24.77
N GLY A 305 -25.08 1.74 23.50
CA GLY A 305 -25.51 0.70 22.56
C GLY A 305 -24.44 -0.38 22.34
N THR A 306 -23.19 0.02 22.14
CA THR A 306 -22.05 -0.90 22.01
C THR A 306 -21.91 -1.76 23.27
N ILE A 307 -21.94 -1.15 24.47
CA ILE A 307 -21.88 -1.87 25.75
C ILE A 307 -23.04 -2.86 25.91
N ALA A 308 -24.23 -2.54 25.39
CA ALA A 308 -25.41 -3.41 25.51
C ALA A 308 -25.41 -4.59 24.53
N ILE A 309 -24.89 -4.40 23.31
CA ILE A 309 -24.96 -5.39 22.23
C ILE A 309 -23.75 -6.33 22.26
N THR A 310 -22.53 -5.80 22.41
CA THR A 310 -21.29 -6.58 22.28
C THR A 310 -21.25 -7.82 23.18
N PRO A 311 -21.61 -7.74 24.49
CA PRO A 311 -21.53 -8.91 25.36
C PRO A 311 -22.57 -10.00 25.05
N ARG A 312 -23.63 -9.68 24.29
CA ARG A 312 -24.58 -10.68 23.79
C ARG A 312 -23.93 -11.50 22.67
N LEU A 313 -23.24 -10.84 21.74
CA LEU A 313 -22.52 -11.50 20.66
C LEU A 313 -21.41 -12.42 21.15
N TRP A 314 -20.72 -12.06 22.25
CA TRP A 314 -19.71 -12.93 22.87
C TRP A 314 -20.28 -14.23 23.44
N ARG A 315 -21.53 -14.21 23.92
CA ARG A 315 -22.15 -15.35 24.65
C ARG A 315 -23.10 -16.19 23.80
N VAL A 316 -23.50 -15.70 22.63
CA VAL A 316 -24.32 -16.48 21.71
C VAL A 316 -23.45 -17.60 21.14
N GLU A 317 -23.60 -18.80 21.70
CA GLU A 317 -23.11 -20.05 21.12
C GLU A 317 -23.75 -20.25 19.74
N SER A 318 -22.91 -20.38 18.72
CA SER A 318 -23.35 -20.86 17.41
C SER A 318 -24.00 -22.23 17.59
N HIS A 319 -25.32 -22.31 17.43
CA HIS A 319 -26.01 -23.59 17.33
C HIS A 319 -25.63 -24.22 15.98
N GLY A 320 -24.60 -25.06 16.02
CA GLY A 320 -24.12 -25.87 14.90
C GLY A 320 -22.92 -26.69 15.38
N ASP A 321 -23.08 -28.03 15.38
CA ASP A 321 -22.11 -29.10 15.67
C ASP A 321 -21.96 -29.68 17.08
N SER A 322 -22.81 -29.33 18.05
CA SER A 322 -22.86 -30.13 19.30
C SER A 322 -23.47 -31.53 19.11
N THR A 323 -24.00 -31.86 17.93
CA THR A 323 -24.47 -33.22 17.61
C THR A 323 -23.34 -34.19 17.26
N ASP A 324 -22.13 -33.71 16.91
CA ASP A 324 -21.00 -34.61 16.64
C ASP A 324 -20.17 -34.91 17.89
N SER A 325 -20.23 -34.05 18.92
CA SER A 325 -19.49 -34.30 20.18
C SER A 325 -20.21 -35.25 21.13
N ALA A 326 -21.56 -35.31 21.09
CA ALA A 326 -22.32 -36.29 21.87
C ALA A 326 -22.34 -37.70 21.25
N ALA A 327 -22.06 -37.82 19.95
CA ALA A 327 -21.87 -39.11 19.28
C ALA A 327 -20.46 -39.70 19.52
N ALA A 328 -19.52 -38.91 20.03
CA ALA A 328 -18.15 -39.34 20.30
C ALA A 328 -17.96 -40.00 21.68
N SER A 329 -18.96 -39.98 22.57
CA SER A 329 -18.89 -40.63 23.89
C SER A 329 -19.50 -42.04 23.94
N THR A 330 -20.09 -42.52 22.85
CA THR A 330 -20.43 -43.94 22.70
C THR A 330 -19.37 -44.56 21.82
N GLY A 331 -18.44 -45.28 22.44
CA GLY A 331 -17.39 -46.05 21.78
C GLY A 331 -17.98 -47.14 20.90
N ASP A 332 -18.38 -46.78 19.69
CA ASP A 332 -18.47 -47.71 18.59
C ASP A 332 -17.21 -47.48 17.77
N GLU A 333 -16.35 -48.50 17.75
CA GLU A 333 -15.17 -48.56 16.89
C GLU A 333 -15.64 -48.46 15.44
N ARG A 334 -15.79 -47.22 14.94
CA ARG A 334 -15.76 -46.96 13.51
C ARG A 334 -14.39 -47.42 13.06
N GLN A 335 -14.34 -48.66 12.57
CA GLN A 335 -13.35 -49.13 11.63
C GLN A 335 -13.05 -47.95 10.71
N THR A 336 -11.84 -47.41 10.83
CA THR A 336 -11.29 -46.47 9.86
C THR A 336 -11.13 -47.26 8.58
N GLY A 337 -12.24 -47.46 7.87
CA GLY A 337 -12.25 -47.96 6.51
C GLY A 337 -11.33 -47.05 5.73
N THR A 338 -10.26 -47.62 5.19
CA THR A 338 -9.41 -47.03 4.17
C THR A 338 -10.17 -46.92 2.84
N ASP A 339 -11.46 -46.61 2.87
CA ASP A 339 -12.22 -46.18 1.71
C ASP A 339 -11.77 -44.74 1.42
N VAL A 340 -10.58 -44.65 0.85
CA VAL A 340 -10.20 -43.54 -0.02
C VAL A 340 -11.26 -43.54 -1.11
N GLY A 341 -12.33 -42.77 -0.90
CA GLY A 341 -13.43 -42.67 -1.84
C GLY A 341 -12.89 -42.47 -3.25
N ASP A 342 -13.53 -43.15 -4.22
CA ASP A 342 -13.13 -43.24 -5.63
C ASP A 342 -12.21 -42.10 -6.05
N ARG A 343 -10.93 -42.44 -6.21
CA ARG A 343 -9.92 -41.50 -6.72
C ARG A 343 -10.48 -40.92 -8.01
N ARG A 344 -10.69 -39.60 -8.04
CA ARG A 344 -11.06 -38.92 -9.28
C ARG A 344 -9.97 -39.21 -10.30
N GLU A 345 -10.33 -39.89 -11.38
CA GLU A 345 -9.42 -40.19 -12.49
C GLU A 345 -9.35 -38.99 -13.43
N TRP A 346 -8.81 -37.87 -12.95
CA TRP A 346 -8.63 -36.67 -13.77
C TRP A 346 -7.19 -36.66 -14.32
N PRO A 347 -6.97 -36.45 -15.63
CA PRO A 347 -5.64 -36.55 -16.23
C PRO A 347 -4.57 -35.64 -15.60
N TRP A 348 -4.97 -34.51 -15.01
CA TRP A 348 -4.03 -33.60 -14.35
C TRP A 348 -3.60 -34.05 -12.95
N LEU A 349 -4.30 -35.00 -12.32
CA LEU A 349 -3.91 -35.57 -11.02
C LEU A 349 -2.73 -36.55 -11.15
N GLU A 350 -2.36 -36.94 -12.37
CA GLU A 350 -1.19 -37.78 -12.68
C GLU A 350 0.13 -37.02 -12.53
N ILE A 351 0.09 -35.69 -12.57
CA ILE A 351 1.28 -34.82 -12.45
C ILE A 351 1.36 -34.25 -11.04
N PRO A 352 2.54 -34.23 -10.38
CA PRO A 352 2.70 -33.70 -9.02
C PRO A 352 2.07 -32.32 -8.79
N THR A 353 2.24 -31.40 -9.75
CA THR A 353 1.69 -30.05 -9.68
C THR A 353 0.16 -30.04 -9.67
N GLY A 354 -0.47 -30.90 -10.48
CA GLY A 354 -1.93 -30.96 -10.55
C GLY A 354 -2.54 -31.62 -9.31
N TYR A 355 -1.85 -32.59 -8.71
CA TYR A 355 -2.25 -33.18 -7.43
C TYR A 355 -2.22 -32.15 -6.29
N VAL A 356 -1.14 -31.36 -6.18
CA VAL A 356 -1.05 -30.28 -5.18
C VAL A 356 -2.08 -29.18 -5.46
N ALA A 357 -2.32 -28.84 -6.73
CA ALA A 357 -3.33 -27.86 -7.14
C ALA A 357 -4.74 -28.28 -6.73
N ASP A 358 -5.09 -29.56 -6.91
CA ASP A 358 -6.37 -30.11 -6.47
C ASP A 358 -6.55 -30.00 -4.95
N GLY A 359 -5.48 -30.27 -4.19
CA GLY A 359 -5.48 -30.04 -2.74
C GLY A 359 -5.72 -28.58 -2.35
N VAL A 360 -5.13 -27.62 -3.08
CA VAL A 360 -5.36 -26.18 -2.87
C VAL A 360 -6.81 -25.81 -3.17
N VAL A 361 -7.37 -26.29 -4.28
CA VAL A 361 -8.78 -26.04 -4.68
C VAL A 361 -9.74 -26.62 -3.65
N HIS A 362 -9.54 -27.87 -3.24
CA HIS A 362 -10.40 -28.51 -2.25
C HIS A 362 -10.37 -27.81 -0.89
N ARG A 363 -9.20 -27.32 -0.46
CA ARG A 363 -9.10 -26.50 0.75
C ARG A 363 -9.86 -25.18 0.60
N ALA A 364 -9.72 -24.50 -0.54
CA ALA A 364 -10.45 -23.25 -0.80
C ALA A 364 -11.97 -23.46 -0.79
N ILE A 365 -12.46 -24.58 -1.33
CA ILE A 365 -13.89 -24.91 -1.34
C ILE A 365 -14.40 -25.29 0.06
N ARG A 366 -13.63 -26.08 0.82
CA ARG A 366 -14.02 -26.53 2.17
C ARG A 366 -13.94 -25.41 3.22
N THR A 367 -13.09 -24.41 3.01
CA THR A 367 -12.88 -23.28 3.92
C THR A 367 -12.95 -21.95 3.18
N PRO A 368 -14.15 -21.53 2.71
CA PRO A 368 -14.33 -20.32 1.91
C PRO A 368 -14.05 -19.02 2.68
N ASP A 369 -14.10 -19.08 4.01
CA ASP A 369 -13.71 -18.04 4.96
C ASP A 369 -12.26 -17.56 4.76
N ARG A 370 -11.35 -18.43 4.29
CA ARG A 370 -9.97 -18.07 3.95
C ARG A 370 -9.87 -17.07 2.79
N SER A 371 -10.85 -17.08 1.90
CA SER A 371 -10.89 -16.23 0.70
C SER A 371 -11.61 -14.90 0.91
N LEU A 372 -12.02 -14.55 2.14
CA LEU A 372 -12.74 -13.28 2.42
C LEU A 372 -11.95 -12.03 2.02
N HIS A 373 -10.62 -12.12 1.95
CA HIS A 373 -9.76 -11.05 1.47
C HIS A 373 -10.01 -10.67 -0.01
N VAL A 374 -10.65 -11.52 -0.81
CA VAL A 374 -11.07 -11.23 -2.18
C VAL A 374 -12.05 -10.05 -2.23
N VAL A 375 -12.77 -9.77 -1.13
CA VAL A 375 -13.66 -8.61 -1.01
C VAL A 375 -12.95 -7.29 -1.35
N TYR A 376 -11.67 -7.14 -1.00
CA TYR A 376 -10.90 -5.94 -1.35
C TYR A 376 -10.76 -5.74 -2.87
N TYR A 377 -10.63 -6.83 -3.63
CA TYR A 377 -10.59 -6.78 -5.09
C TYR A 377 -11.97 -6.51 -5.71
N LEU A 378 -13.04 -7.06 -5.13
CA LEU A 378 -14.40 -6.76 -5.56
C LEU A 378 -14.75 -5.27 -5.38
N VAL A 379 -14.28 -4.67 -4.28
CA VAL A 379 -14.42 -3.23 -4.05
C VAL A 379 -13.72 -2.43 -5.16
N GLY A 380 -12.46 -2.74 -5.46
CA GLY A 380 -11.71 -2.03 -6.50
C GLY A 380 -12.29 -2.23 -7.91
N ALA A 381 -12.75 -3.43 -8.24
CA ALA A 381 -13.40 -3.71 -9.53
C ALA A 381 -14.75 -2.98 -9.63
N GLY A 382 -15.55 -3.02 -8.56
CA GLY A 382 -16.82 -2.28 -8.52
C GLY A 382 -16.63 -0.76 -8.62
N TYR A 383 -15.53 -0.21 -8.08
CA TYR A 383 -15.19 1.20 -8.23
C TYR A 383 -15.06 1.60 -9.70
N VAL A 384 -14.47 0.75 -10.55
CA VAL A 384 -14.34 1.01 -11.99
C VAL A 384 -15.70 1.03 -12.68
N VAL A 385 -16.58 0.05 -12.40
CA VAL A 385 -17.96 0.01 -12.93
C VAL A 385 -18.69 1.30 -12.58
N VAL A 386 -18.64 1.68 -11.31
CA VAL A 386 -19.36 2.85 -10.79
C VAL A 386 -18.79 4.14 -11.37
N SER A 387 -17.47 4.32 -11.37
CA SER A 387 -16.85 5.58 -11.78
C SER A 387 -17.08 5.86 -13.27
N LEU A 388 -16.90 4.85 -14.13
CA LEU A 388 -17.12 5.00 -15.58
C LEU A 388 -18.61 5.06 -15.92
N GLY A 389 -19.44 4.21 -15.31
CA GLY A 389 -20.88 4.18 -15.58
C GLY A 389 -21.62 5.44 -15.10
N VAL A 390 -21.13 6.10 -14.05
CA VAL A 390 -21.61 7.42 -13.61
C VAL A 390 -21.16 8.52 -14.56
N ALA A 391 -19.92 8.46 -15.06
CA ALA A 391 -19.40 9.44 -16.01
C ALA A 391 -20.14 9.41 -17.35
N ASP A 392 -20.38 8.21 -17.89
CA ASP A 392 -21.16 8.02 -19.11
C ASP A 392 -21.84 6.64 -19.09
N SER A 393 -23.16 6.64 -19.07
CA SER A 393 -23.98 5.41 -19.09
C SER A 393 -23.77 4.54 -20.34
N SER A 394 -23.31 5.12 -21.45
CA SER A 394 -22.99 4.37 -22.67
C SER A 394 -21.76 3.46 -22.51
N LEU A 395 -20.85 3.84 -21.59
CA LEU A 395 -19.63 3.09 -21.26
C LEU A 395 -19.89 1.96 -20.27
N LEU A 396 -21.13 1.68 -19.85
CA LEU A 396 -21.42 0.68 -18.82
C LEU A 396 -20.90 -0.72 -19.19
N ALA A 397 -21.06 -1.14 -20.44
CA ALA A 397 -20.53 -2.43 -20.91
C ALA A 397 -19.00 -2.47 -20.84
N THR A 398 -18.34 -1.40 -21.29
CA THR A 398 -16.89 -1.21 -21.22
C THR A 398 -16.41 -1.21 -19.78
N ALA A 399 -17.13 -0.54 -18.88
CA ALA A 399 -16.84 -0.47 -17.46
C ALA A 399 -16.94 -1.84 -16.78
N VAL A 400 -18.00 -2.61 -17.06
CA VAL A 400 -18.15 -3.99 -16.56
C VAL A 400 -17.05 -4.89 -17.14
N GLY A 401 -16.75 -4.77 -18.43
CA GLY A 401 -15.68 -5.53 -19.07
C GLY A 401 -14.31 -5.24 -18.46
N ALA A 402 -13.94 -3.97 -18.31
CA ALA A 402 -12.69 -3.55 -17.67
C ALA A 402 -12.60 -4.01 -16.21
N SER A 403 -13.73 -4.00 -15.49
CA SER A 403 -13.81 -4.49 -14.12
C SER A 403 -13.63 -6.00 -14.02
N LEU A 404 -14.18 -6.77 -14.96
CA LEU A 404 -13.95 -8.22 -15.05
C LEU A 404 -12.50 -8.55 -15.40
N VAL A 405 -11.87 -7.79 -16.30
CA VAL A 405 -10.43 -7.91 -16.59
C VAL A 405 -9.62 -7.67 -15.32
N LEU A 406 -9.85 -6.53 -14.65
CA LEU A 406 -9.12 -6.15 -13.45
C LEU A 406 -9.30 -7.19 -12.33
N LEU A 407 -10.54 -7.63 -12.11
CA LEU A 407 -10.85 -8.68 -11.15
C LEU A 407 -10.19 -10.01 -11.54
N GLY A 408 -10.19 -10.38 -12.82
CA GLY A 408 -9.52 -11.58 -13.32
C GLY A 408 -8.02 -11.57 -13.07
N ILE A 409 -7.35 -10.45 -13.39
CA ILE A 409 -5.92 -10.25 -13.10
C ILE A 409 -5.68 -10.33 -11.59
N TRP A 410 -6.46 -9.63 -10.78
CA TRP A 410 -6.27 -9.64 -9.33
C TRP A 410 -6.55 -11.00 -8.68
N LEU A 411 -7.57 -11.72 -9.11
CA LEU A 411 -7.88 -13.07 -8.60
C LEU A 411 -6.83 -14.09 -9.01
N ALA A 412 -6.19 -13.90 -10.17
CA ALA A 412 -5.16 -14.80 -10.68
C ALA A 412 -4.00 -14.99 -9.69
N GLY A 413 -3.58 -13.93 -9.01
CA GLY A 413 -2.62 -14.05 -7.91
C GLY A 413 -3.25 -14.01 -6.53
N GLY A 414 -4.28 -13.19 -6.38
CA GLY A 414 -4.91 -12.86 -5.12
C GLY A 414 -5.50 -14.05 -4.39
N ALA A 415 -6.20 -14.94 -5.11
CA ALA A 415 -7.06 -15.95 -4.49
C ALA A 415 -6.30 -16.98 -3.64
N VAL A 416 -5.10 -17.40 -4.10
CA VAL A 416 -4.32 -18.50 -3.48
C VAL A 416 -2.83 -18.20 -3.34
N GLY A 417 -2.38 -17.05 -3.87
CA GLY A 417 -0.96 -16.70 -3.93
C GLY A 417 -0.47 -15.80 -2.81
N LEU A 418 -1.34 -15.08 -2.09
CA LEU A 418 -0.90 -14.01 -1.19
C LEU A 418 -0.46 -14.45 0.22
N ASN A 419 -0.59 -15.72 0.57
CA ASN A 419 -0.07 -16.23 1.84
C ASN A 419 0.43 -17.68 1.76
N PRO A 420 1.35 -18.00 0.82
CA PRO A 420 1.67 -19.37 0.46
C PRO A 420 2.32 -20.17 1.60
N ILE A 421 3.04 -19.49 2.50
CA ILE A 421 3.65 -20.11 3.69
C ILE A 421 2.66 -20.13 4.86
N GLY A 422 1.90 -19.05 5.06
CA GLY A 422 0.97 -18.93 6.18
C GLY A 422 -0.21 -19.91 6.06
N ASP A 423 -0.77 -20.07 4.86
CA ASP A 423 -1.92 -20.92 4.56
C ASP A 423 -1.70 -22.40 4.93
N GLU A 424 -0.44 -22.83 4.89
CA GLU A 424 -0.04 -24.21 5.19
C GLU A 424 -0.05 -24.50 6.69
N GLY A 425 -0.20 -23.51 7.56
CA GLY A 425 -0.63 -23.80 8.92
C GLY A 425 0.45 -24.48 9.76
N SER A 426 0.01 -25.47 10.52
CA SER A 426 0.84 -26.47 11.21
C SER A 426 1.44 -27.52 10.27
N MET A 427 0.93 -27.64 9.03
CA MET A 427 1.40 -28.61 8.03
C MET A 427 2.66 -28.12 7.29
N LEU A 428 3.03 -26.84 7.42
CA LEU A 428 4.21 -26.27 6.77
C LEU A 428 5.48 -27.09 7.03
N GLY A 429 5.66 -27.57 8.27
CA GLY A 429 6.81 -28.43 8.62
C GLY A 429 6.83 -29.76 7.87
N GLN A 430 5.66 -30.36 7.62
CA GLN A 430 5.54 -31.59 6.83
C GLN A 430 5.74 -31.34 5.34
N LEU A 431 5.26 -30.20 4.82
CA LEU A 431 5.41 -29.83 3.41
C LEU A 431 6.85 -29.52 3.03
N VAL A 432 7.61 -28.87 3.91
CA VAL A 432 9.05 -28.63 3.70
C VAL A 432 9.85 -29.94 3.72
N LEU A 433 9.32 -31.00 4.35
CA LEU A 433 9.90 -32.34 4.38
C LEU A 433 9.32 -33.28 3.31
N ALA A 434 8.31 -32.83 2.55
CA ALA A 434 7.70 -33.65 1.51
C ALA A 434 8.70 -33.95 0.39
N GLU A 435 8.50 -35.06 -0.31
CA GLU A 435 9.37 -35.46 -1.44
C GLU A 435 9.25 -34.51 -2.64
N TYR A 436 8.16 -33.74 -2.72
CA TYR A 436 7.94 -32.81 -3.81
C TYR A 436 8.83 -31.57 -3.71
N SER A 437 9.28 -31.10 -4.87
CA SER A 437 10.14 -29.94 -4.94
C SER A 437 9.37 -28.64 -4.63
N PRO A 438 10.03 -27.60 -4.09
CA PRO A 438 9.41 -26.30 -3.83
C PRO A 438 8.70 -25.69 -5.06
N GLU A 439 9.23 -25.94 -6.26
CA GLU A 439 8.64 -25.51 -7.52
C GLU A 439 7.26 -26.10 -7.75
N THR A 440 7.00 -27.34 -7.34
CA THR A 440 5.69 -27.98 -7.47
C THR A 440 4.64 -27.21 -6.66
N PHE A 441 4.96 -26.83 -5.42
CA PHE A 441 4.05 -26.08 -4.55
C PHE A 441 3.75 -24.67 -5.08
N VAL A 442 4.75 -23.98 -5.64
CA VAL A 442 4.59 -22.64 -6.23
C VAL A 442 3.79 -22.72 -7.54
N ARG A 443 4.15 -23.64 -8.45
CA ARG A 443 3.46 -23.82 -9.73
C ARG A 443 2.01 -24.24 -9.56
N ALA A 444 1.70 -25.03 -8.54
CA ALA A 444 0.32 -25.44 -8.23
C ALA A 444 -0.57 -24.22 -7.92
N ARG A 445 -0.07 -23.27 -7.10
CA ARG A 445 -0.79 -22.03 -6.80
C ARG A 445 -0.96 -21.13 -8.03
N ILE A 446 0.10 -21.00 -8.84
CA ILE A 446 0.04 -20.24 -10.09
C ILE A 446 -1.00 -20.84 -11.04
N LEU A 447 -1.05 -22.17 -11.16
CA LEU A 447 -2.01 -22.88 -11.99
C LEU A 447 -3.46 -22.63 -11.54
N VAL A 448 -3.74 -22.82 -10.24
CA VAL A 448 -5.08 -22.60 -9.67
C VAL A 448 -5.52 -21.16 -9.87
N GLY A 449 -4.64 -20.21 -9.55
CA GLY A 449 -4.90 -18.79 -9.74
C GLY A 449 -5.18 -18.44 -11.20
N THR A 450 -4.33 -18.88 -12.13
CA THR A 450 -4.51 -18.65 -13.57
C THR A 450 -5.84 -19.22 -14.08
N ALA A 451 -6.24 -20.41 -13.60
CA ALA A 451 -7.52 -21.02 -13.96
C ALA A 451 -8.75 -20.21 -13.50
N ILE A 452 -8.63 -19.47 -12.39
CA ILE A 452 -9.68 -18.56 -11.89
C ILE A 452 -9.68 -17.25 -12.69
N GLY A 453 -8.51 -16.66 -12.93
CA GLY A 453 -8.39 -15.32 -13.50
C GLY A 453 -8.60 -15.26 -15.02
N LEU A 454 -8.10 -16.25 -15.77
CA LEU A 454 -8.09 -16.21 -17.23
C LEU A 454 -9.50 -16.12 -17.85
N PRO A 455 -10.52 -16.89 -17.42
CA PRO A 455 -11.87 -16.77 -17.96
C PRO A 455 -12.47 -15.37 -17.78
N LEU A 456 -12.20 -14.73 -16.64
CA LEU A 456 -12.68 -13.38 -16.34
C LEU A 456 -12.01 -12.33 -17.23
N VAL A 457 -10.70 -12.46 -17.49
CA VAL A 457 -9.97 -11.58 -18.40
C VAL A 457 -10.47 -11.74 -19.84
N LEU A 458 -10.65 -12.97 -20.32
CA LEU A 458 -11.14 -13.22 -21.68
C LEU A 458 -12.58 -12.71 -21.86
N GLY A 459 -13.48 -13.02 -20.91
CA GLY A 459 -14.86 -12.53 -20.93
C GLY A 459 -14.97 -11.02 -20.78
N GLY A 460 -14.17 -10.43 -19.88
CA GLY A 460 -14.11 -8.99 -19.66
C GLY A 460 -13.55 -8.23 -20.86
N THR A 461 -12.50 -8.75 -21.49
CA THR A 461 -11.94 -8.17 -22.73
C THR A 461 -12.99 -8.21 -23.83
N ALA A 462 -13.61 -9.38 -24.05
CA ALA A 462 -14.68 -9.51 -25.05
C ALA A 462 -15.76 -8.44 -24.80
N LEU A 463 -16.26 -8.30 -23.56
CA LEU A 463 -17.26 -7.32 -23.19
C LEU A 463 -16.80 -5.86 -23.39
N SER A 464 -15.53 -5.56 -23.09
CA SER A 464 -14.95 -4.22 -23.26
C SER A 464 -14.79 -3.81 -24.71
N THR A 465 -14.68 -4.78 -25.61
CA THR A 465 -14.41 -4.55 -27.04
C THR A 465 -15.68 -4.50 -27.90
N ILE A 466 -16.85 -4.79 -27.33
CA ILE A 466 -18.12 -4.93 -28.09
C ILE A 466 -18.55 -3.63 -28.80
N ASN A 467 -18.12 -2.45 -28.34
CA ASN A 467 -18.62 -1.18 -28.88
C ASN A 467 -17.55 -0.13 -29.28
N GLU A 468 -16.27 -0.31 -28.92
CA GLU A 468 -15.30 0.80 -28.95
C GLU A 468 -13.99 0.51 -29.69
N LEU A 469 -13.56 -0.76 -29.81
CA LEU A 469 -12.25 -1.11 -30.34
C LEU A 469 -12.36 -1.88 -31.67
N GLY A 470 -11.44 -1.63 -32.59
CA GLY A 470 -11.33 -2.45 -33.80
C GLY A 470 -10.94 -3.90 -33.47
N GLY A 471 -11.26 -4.86 -34.34
CA GLY A 471 -10.99 -6.28 -34.08
C GLY A 471 -9.52 -6.63 -33.83
N LEU A 472 -8.59 -5.90 -34.44
CA LEU A 472 -7.15 -6.05 -34.20
C LEU A 472 -6.73 -5.50 -32.82
N GLU A 473 -7.19 -4.31 -32.45
CA GLU A 473 -6.89 -3.68 -31.16
C GLU A 473 -7.45 -4.52 -30.00
N ALA A 474 -8.69 -4.99 -30.14
CA ALA A 474 -9.32 -5.93 -29.22
C ALA A 474 -8.48 -7.19 -29.00
N THR A 475 -7.92 -7.76 -30.08
CA THR A 475 -7.07 -8.95 -30.02
C THR A 475 -5.73 -8.66 -29.35
N LEU A 476 -5.09 -7.53 -29.65
CA LEU A 476 -3.80 -7.15 -29.06
C LEU A 476 -3.93 -6.85 -27.57
N VAL A 477 -4.92 -6.05 -27.19
CA VAL A 477 -5.21 -5.71 -25.79
C VAL A 477 -5.63 -6.96 -25.02
N GLY A 478 -6.52 -7.78 -25.58
CA GLY A 478 -6.92 -9.06 -24.98
C GLY A 478 -5.77 -10.03 -24.78
N GLY A 479 -4.91 -10.17 -25.78
CA GLY A 479 -3.71 -11.02 -25.70
C GLY A 479 -2.73 -10.53 -24.62
N PHE A 480 -2.49 -9.22 -24.54
CA PHE A 480 -1.64 -8.62 -23.51
C PHE A 480 -2.23 -8.82 -22.10
N LEU A 481 -3.52 -8.52 -21.90
CA LEU A 481 -4.19 -8.68 -20.61
C LEU A 481 -4.25 -10.15 -20.18
N ALA A 482 -4.45 -11.08 -21.12
CA ALA A 482 -4.38 -12.52 -20.84
C ALA A 482 -2.97 -12.94 -20.39
N ALA A 483 -1.91 -12.39 -20.99
CA ALA A 483 -0.54 -12.62 -20.56
C ALA A 483 -0.25 -12.04 -19.15
N MET A 484 -1.02 -11.06 -18.69
CA MET A 484 -0.89 -10.51 -17.33
C MET A 484 -1.41 -11.42 -16.23
N VAL A 485 -2.27 -12.39 -16.55
CA VAL A 485 -2.83 -13.36 -15.60
C VAL A 485 -1.72 -14.19 -14.90
N PRO A 486 -0.84 -14.91 -15.62
CA PRO A 486 0.25 -15.63 -14.98
C PRO A 486 1.28 -14.70 -14.31
N VAL A 487 1.49 -13.49 -14.82
CA VAL A 487 2.39 -12.51 -14.18
C VAL A 487 1.87 -12.10 -12.81
N SER A 488 0.57 -11.79 -12.71
CA SER A 488 -0.12 -11.51 -11.45
C SER A 488 0.01 -12.69 -10.49
N ALA A 489 -0.21 -13.91 -10.98
CA ALA A 489 -0.07 -15.13 -10.18
C ALA A 489 1.34 -15.31 -9.61
N CYS A 490 2.38 -15.18 -10.43
CA CYS A 490 3.77 -15.28 -9.98
C CYS A 490 4.13 -14.17 -8.97
N PHE A 491 3.69 -12.94 -9.23
CA PHE A 491 3.96 -11.81 -8.33
C PHE A 491 3.31 -12.00 -6.97
N ALA A 492 2.05 -12.43 -6.92
CA ALA A 492 1.33 -12.67 -5.67
C ALA A 492 2.04 -13.68 -4.78
N VAL A 493 2.49 -14.81 -5.33
CA VAL A 493 3.22 -15.84 -4.55
C VAL A 493 4.53 -15.27 -4.00
N GLY A 494 5.23 -14.44 -4.76
CA GLY A 494 6.43 -13.72 -4.29
C GLY A 494 6.14 -12.75 -3.15
N VAL A 495 5.15 -11.86 -3.32
CA VAL A 495 4.77 -10.85 -2.30
C VAL A 495 4.23 -11.52 -1.05
N GLY A 496 3.42 -12.58 -1.19
CA GLY A 496 2.91 -13.37 -0.06
C GLY A 496 4.02 -14.10 0.71
N THR A 497 5.07 -14.52 0.01
CA THR A 497 6.28 -15.08 0.65
C THR A 497 7.10 -13.99 1.35
N LEU A 498 7.07 -12.75 0.85
CA LEU A 498 7.83 -11.62 1.42
C LEU A 498 7.19 -11.10 2.71
N LEU A 499 5.86 -11.14 2.75
CA LEU A 499 5.02 -10.68 3.84
C LEU A 499 4.15 -11.85 4.37
N PRO A 500 4.75 -12.95 4.87
CA PRO A 500 3.98 -14.10 5.29
C PRO A 500 3.22 -13.79 6.58
N ARG A 501 2.00 -14.30 6.68
CA ARG A 501 1.21 -14.25 7.92
C ARG A 501 0.99 -15.65 8.47
N SER A 502 1.83 -16.03 9.43
CA SER A 502 1.81 -17.36 10.06
C SER A 502 0.98 -17.42 11.35
N GLU A 503 0.71 -16.28 11.97
CA GLU A 503 -0.14 -16.20 13.17
C GLU A 503 -1.62 -16.22 12.76
N PRO A 504 -2.45 -17.07 13.40
CA PRO A 504 -3.89 -17.07 13.16
C PRO A 504 -4.48 -15.70 13.50
N GLY A 505 -5.33 -15.19 12.62
CA GLY A 505 -6.02 -13.92 12.78
C GLY A 505 -7.51 -14.12 12.52
N THR A 506 -8.34 -13.41 13.27
CA THR A 506 -9.79 -13.50 13.10
C THR A 506 -10.24 -12.54 12.00
N VAL A 507 -10.61 -13.07 10.83
CA VAL A 507 -11.52 -12.38 9.91
C VAL A 507 -12.85 -13.08 10.06
N LEU A 508 -13.75 -12.49 10.87
CA LEU A 508 -15.11 -12.96 11.10
C LEU A 508 -15.23 -14.42 11.62
N GLU A 509 -14.98 -14.58 12.93
CA GLU A 509 -15.43 -15.68 13.81
C GLU A 509 -14.91 -17.14 13.65
N LYS A 510 -14.61 -17.72 14.83
CA LYS A 510 -14.48 -19.13 15.24
C LYS A 510 -13.47 -20.08 14.59
N PHE A 511 -12.88 -19.76 13.44
CA PHE A 511 -11.79 -20.57 12.87
C PHE A 511 -10.46 -19.81 12.88
N GLU A 512 -9.37 -20.51 13.23
CA GLU A 512 -8.00 -20.00 13.06
C GLU A 512 -7.68 -19.88 11.57
N VAL A 513 -8.15 -18.80 10.95
CA VAL A 513 -7.81 -18.44 9.58
C VAL A 513 -6.53 -17.62 9.59
N ARG A 514 -5.71 -17.77 8.56
CA ARG A 514 -4.50 -16.98 8.36
C ARG A 514 -4.70 -16.13 7.11
N PRO A 515 -5.46 -15.03 7.19
CA PRO A 515 -5.72 -14.19 6.03
C PRO A 515 -4.40 -13.62 5.49
N PRO A 516 -4.29 -13.32 4.19
CA PRO A 516 -3.14 -12.61 3.65
C PRO A 516 -2.95 -11.24 4.32
N GLU A 517 -1.71 -10.76 4.32
CA GLU A 517 -1.44 -9.40 4.80
C GLU A 517 -2.12 -8.36 3.90
N THR A 518 -2.82 -7.40 4.51
CA THR A 518 -3.48 -6.30 3.76
C THR A 518 -2.48 -5.56 2.87
N LEU A 519 -1.25 -5.39 3.36
CA LEU A 519 -0.18 -4.76 2.59
C LEU A 519 0.21 -5.58 1.35
N ALA A 520 0.20 -6.92 1.44
CA ALA A 520 0.46 -7.79 0.30
C ALA A 520 -0.65 -7.67 -0.76
N ILE A 521 -1.91 -7.62 -0.32
CA ILE A 521 -3.08 -7.39 -1.20
C ILE A 521 -2.95 -6.05 -1.93
N LEU A 522 -2.64 -4.97 -1.21
CA LEU A 522 -2.52 -3.63 -1.78
C LEU A 522 -1.36 -3.51 -2.77
N VAL A 523 -0.17 -4.03 -2.42
CA VAL A 523 1.00 -4.00 -3.31
C VAL A 523 0.76 -4.83 -4.56
N HIS A 524 0.21 -6.04 -4.41
CA HIS A 524 -0.18 -6.88 -5.52
C HIS A 524 -1.17 -6.17 -6.45
N GLY A 525 -2.25 -5.63 -5.88
CA GLY A 525 -3.27 -4.91 -6.62
C GLY A 525 -2.70 -3.72 -7.39
N ALA A 526 -1.97 -2.84 -6.72
CA ALA A 526 -1.43 -1.62 -7.31
C ALA A 526 -0.44 -1.88 -8.46
N VAL A 527 0.53 -2.78 -8.28
CA VAL A 527 1.54 -3.07 -9.31
C VAL A 527 0.93 -3.76 -10.53
N THR A 528 0.07 -4.75 -10.32
CA THR A 528 -0.58 -5.47 -11.43
C THR A 528 -1.53 -4.57 -12.21
N THR A 529 -2.26 -3.67 -11.53
CA THR A 529 -3.07 -2.65 -12.19
C THR A 529 -2.23 -1.66 -12.98
N ALA A 530 -1.12 -1.15 -12.41
CA ALA A 530 -0.26 -0.20 -13.11
C ALA A 530 0.34 -0.80 -14.39
N LEU A 531 0.80 -2.05 -14.34
CA LEU A 531 1.33 -2.75 -15.52
C LEU A 531 0.24 -3.03 -16.56
N ALA A 532 -0.93 -3.53 -16.13
CA ALA A 532 -2.04 -3.86 -17.02
C ALA A 532 -2.61 -2.59 -17.68
N ALA A 533 -2.88 -1.55 -16.90
CA ALA A 533 -3.39 -0.27 -17.39
C ALA A 533 -2.36 0.45 -18.27
N GLY A 534 -1.09 0.46 -17.87
CA GLY A 534 0.00 1.06 -18.65
C GLY A 534 0.17 0.38 -20.01
N GLY A 535 0.20 -0.95 -20.06
CA GLY A 535 0.29 -1.69 -21.32
C GLY A 535 -0.95 -1.51 -22.20
N ALA A 536 -2.16 -1.54 -21.61
CA ALA A 536 -3.39 -1.27 -22.35
C ALA A 536 -3.39 0.15 -22.94
N PHE A 537 -3.03 1.17 -22.15
CA PHE A 537 -2.90 2.56 -22.59
C PHE A 537 -1.87 2.70 -23.72
N LEU A 538 -0.72 2.05 -23.64
CA LEU A 538 0.29 2.10 -24.70
C LEU A 538 -0.20 1.46 -26.01
N LEU A 539 -1.05 0.43 -25.93
CA LEU A 539 -1.61 -0.24 -27.12
C LEU A 539 -2.65 0.61 -27.85
N ILE A 540 -3.53 1.32 -27.13
CA ILE A 540 -4.69 2.02 -27.70
C ILE A 540 -4.56 3.56 -27.68
N GLY A 541 -3.64 4.09 -26.88
CA GLY A 541 -3.44 5.53 -26.71
C GLY A 541 -2.83 6.18 -27.94
N ASP A 542 -3.19 7.45 -28.16
CA ASP A 542 -2.64 8.27 -29.24
C ASP A 542 -1.21 8.70 -28.88
N LEU A 543 -0.23 7.93 -29.34
CA LEU A 543 1.18 8.07 -29.02
C LEU A 543 2.02 7.95 -30.28
N ALA A 544 3.12 8.70 -30.32
CA ALA A 544 4.12 8.54 -31.38
C ALA A 544 4.61 7.07 -31.44
N PRO A 545 4.84 6.50 -32.65
CA PRO A 545 5.22 5.09 -32.79
C PRO A 545 6.43 4.68 -31.95
N ALA A 546 7.43 5.56 -31.83
CA ALA A 546 8.61 5.36 -31.00
C ALA A 546 8.27 5.22 -29.51
N ALA A 547 7.45 6.13 -28.97
CA ALA A 547 7.01 6.11 -27.58
C ALA A 547 6.16 4.85 -27.28
N ARG A 548 5.29 4.46 -28.23
CA ARG A 548 4.51 3.22 -28.13
C ARG A 548 5.40 1.99 -28.05
N VAL A 549 6.34 1.81 -28.98
CA VAL A 549 7.23 0.65 -28.99
C VAL A 549 8.12 0.60 -27.75
N GLY A 550 8.73 1.72 -27.38
CA GLY A 550 9.58 1.82 -26.20
C GLY A 550 8.82 1.55 -24.90
N GLY A 551 7.63 2.13 -24.76
CA GLY A 551 6.76 1.89 -23.61
C GLY A 551 6.31 0.43 -23.50
N LEU A 552 5.88 -0.19 -24.61
CA LEU A 552 5.46 -1.60 -24.61
C LEU A 552 6.61 -2.53 -24.23
N ALA A 553 7.81 -2.27 -24.75
CA ALA A 553 9.00 -3.02 -24.37
C ALA A 553 9.31 -2.88 -22.86
N ALA A 554 9.18 -1.66 -22.32
CA ALA A 554 9.39 -1.40 -20.90
C ALA A 554 8.36 -2.12 -20.02
N VAL A 555 7.07 -2.05 -20.35
CA VAL A 555 6.01 -2.76 -19.62
C VAL A 555 6.16 -4.26 -19.70
N ALA A 556 6.49 -4.81 -20.88
CA ALA A 556 6.75 -6.24 -21.05
C ALA A 556 7.94 -6.69 -20.18
N LEU A 557 9.06 -5.95 -20.22
CA LEU A 557 10.24 -6.24 -19.40
C LEU A 557 9.92 -6.17 -17.90
N CYS A 558 9.23 -5.13 -17.44
CA CYS A 558 8.82 -5.00 -16.04
C CYS A 558 7.92 -6.16 -15.62
N SER A 559 6.97 -6.56 -16.47
CA SER A 559 6.06 -7.68 -16.21
C SER A 559 6.82 -9.01 -16.08
N LEU A 560 7.81 -9.24 -16.94
CA LEU A 560 8.66 -10.44 -16.88
C LEU A 560 9.51 -10.47 -15.61
N ILE A 561 10.15 -9.35 -15.24
CA ILE A 561 10.95 -9.23 -14.01
C ILE A 561 10.08 -9.46 -12.79
N VAL A 562 8.91 -8.82 -12.72
CA VAL A 562 7.97 -8.94 -11.60
C VAL A 562 7.50 -10.39 -11.45
N ALA A 563 7.23 -11.08 -12.57
CA ALA A 563 6.84 -12.49 -12.56
C ALA A 563 7.99 -13.41 -12.13
N ASP A 564 9.15 -13.35 -12.79
CA ASP A 564 10.27 -14.27 -12.54
C ASP A 564 10.88 -14.04 -11.15
N ALA A 565 11.05 -12.79 -10.72
CA ALA A 565 11.49 -12.46 -9.36
C ALA A 565 10.50 -12.96 -8.32
N GLY A 566 9.20 -12.77 -8.55
CA GLY A 566 8.15 -13.27 -7.66
C GLY A 566 8.18 -14.79 -7.52
N TYR A 567 8.32 -15.49 -8.65
CA TYR A 567 8.44 -16.94 -8.70
C TYR A 567 9.69 -17.46 -7.99
N ARG A 568 10.88 -16.95 -8.33
CA ARG A 568 12.16 -17.35 -7.73
C ARG A 568 12.22 -17.06 -6.25
N PHE A 569 11.69 -15.91 -5.84
CA PHE A 569 11.62 -15.53 -4.43
C PHE A 569 10.73 -16.49 -3.64
N ALA A 570 9.57 -16.86 -4.18
CA ALA A 570 8.69 -17.84 -3.58
C ALA A 570 9.34 -19.22 -3.47
N VAL A 571 9.92 -19.73 -4.55
CA VAL A 571 10.62 -21.03 -4.59
C VAL A 571 11.75 -21.04 -3.57
N SER A 572 12.59 -20.01 -3.56
CA SER A 572 13.70 -19.88 -2.61
C SER A 572 13.22 -19.75 -1.17
N GLY A 573 12.12 -19.03 -0.94
CA GLY A 573 11.51 -18.86 0.37
C GLY A 573 11.01 -20.17 0.97
N ILE A 574 10.37 -21.02 0.15
CA ILE A 574 9.92 -22.35 0.56
C ILE A 574 11.13 -23.29 0.74
N ALA A 575 12.03 -23.34 -0.24
CA ALA A 575 13.22 -24.20 -0.22
C ALA A 575 14.15 -23.90 0.96
N GLY A 576 14.30 -22.63 1.30
CA GLY A 576 15.17 -22.11 2.34
C GLY A 576 14.46 -21.90 3.68
N TYR A 577 13.21 -22.34 3.84
CA TYR A 577 12.49 -22.14 5.10
C TYR A 577 13.26 -22.79 6.26
N GLY A 578 13.69 -21.96 7.22
CA GLY A 578 14.51 -22.39 8.36
C GLY A 578 16.01 -22.63 8.06
N ARG A 579 16.51 -22.25 6.88
CA ARG A 579 17.93 -22.42 6.47
C ARG A 579 18.53 -21.11 5.92
N PRO A 580 19.85 -20.88 6.06
CA PRO A 580 20.51 -19.75 5.42
C PRO A 580 20.47 -19.89 3.89
N GLN A 581 19.95 -18.88 3.20
CA GLN A 581 19.81 -18.87 1.74
C GLN A 581 21.13 -18.51 1.05
N LYS A 582 21.41 -19.15 -0.08
CA LYS A 582 22.45 -18.71 -1.02
C LYS A 582 21.86 -17.65 -1.97
N PRO A 583 22.62 -16.60 -2.35
CA PRO A 583 22.13 -15.59 -3.27
C PRO A 583 21.99 -16.17 -4.70
N ASP A 584 20.77 -16.24 -5.23
CA ASP A 584 20.52 -16.52 -6.64
C ASP A 584 20.96 -15.30 -7.49
N PRO A 585 21.90 -15.48 -8.45
CA PRO A 585 22.35 -14.42 -9.35
C PRO A 585 21.24 -13.71 -10.12
N VAL A 586 20.25 -14.46 -10.60
CA VAL A 586 19.16 -13.89 -11.42
C VAL A 586 18.26 -13.05 -10.54
N TYR A 587 17.81 -13.61 -9.41
CA TYR A 587 17.03 -12.87 -8.42
C TYR A 587 17.77 -11.62 -7.91
N ALA A 588 19.09 -11.69 -7.72
CA ALA A 588 19.87 -10.53 -7.32
C ALA A 588 19.83 -9.42 -8.38
N LEU A 589 19.95 -9.77 -9.66
CA LEU A 589 19.83 -8.83 -10.78
C LEU A 589 18.43 -8.22 -10.87
N GLU A 590 17.40 -9.04 -10.73
CA GLU A 590 15.99 -8.59 -10.74
C GLU A 590 15.68 -7.69 -9.55
N LEU A 591 16.19 -8.02 -8.37
CA LEU A 591 16.01 -7.20 -7.17
C LEU A 591 16.64 -5.82 -7.36
N VAL A 592 17.88 -5.74 -7.86
CA VAL A 592 18.52 -4.43 -8.06
C VAL A 592 17.83 -3.64 -9.16
N THR A 593 17.35 -4.31 -10.21
CA THR A 593 16.55 -3.68 -11.27
C THR A 593 15.23 -3.15 -10.71
N GLY A 594 14.52 -3.95 -9.91
CA GLY A 594 13.28 -3.56 -9.24
C GLY A 594 13.47 -2.40 -8.27
N LEU A 595 14.58 -2.35 -7.52
CA LEU A 595 14.92 -1.20 -6.67
C LEU A 595 15.21 0.06 -7.51
N GLY A 596 15.91 -0.06 -8.64
CA GLY A 596 16.11 1.06 -9.57
C GLY A 596 14.79 1.59 -10.14
N LEU A 597 13.89 0.70 -10.59
CA LEU A 597 12.57 1.08 -11.10
C LEU A 597 11.67 1.68 -10.01
N LEU A 598 11.72 1.17 -8.78
CA LEU A 598 11.02 1.76 -7.64
C LEU A 598 11.55 3.16 -7.33
N GLY A 599 12.86 3.36 -7.44
CA GLY A 599 13.50 4.67 -7.29
C GLY A 599 12.98 5.67 -8.33
N LEU A 600 12.89 5.24 -9.60
CA LEU A 600 12.32 6.04 -10.68
C LEU A 600 10.87 6.40 -10.41
N ALA A 601 10.04 5.42 -10.02
CA ALA A 601 8.63 5.63 -9.74
C ALA A 601 8.42 6.62 -8.58
N LEU A 602 9.19 6.49 -7.49
CA LEU A 602 9.15 7.42 -6.35
C LEU A 602 9.65 8.81 -6.72
N SER A 603 10.74 8.90 -7.49
CA SER A 603 11.28 10.18 -7.99
C SER A 603 10.21 10.94 -8.78
N LEU A 604 9.63 10.30 -9.81
CA LEU A 604 8.61 10.92 -10.65
C LEU A 604 7.35 11.28 -9.84
N SER A 605 6.92 10.41 -8.92
CA SER A 605 5.73 10.68 -8.08
C SER A 605 5.92 11.92 -7.21
N LEU A 606 7.08 12.06 -6.57
CA LEU A 606 7.38 13.22 -5.72
C LEU A 606 7.62 14.49 -6.55
N GLU A 607 8.26 14.37 -7.72
CA GLU A 607 8.47 15.47 -8.65
C GLU A 607 7.14 16.05 -9.16
N ILE A 608 6.25 15.19 -9.68
CA ILE A 608 4.91 15.57 -10.15
C ILE A 608 4.09 16.13 -8.99
N GLY A 609 4.15 15.50 -7.81
CA GLY A 609 3.51 16.02 -6.60
C GLY A 609 3.98 17.43 -6.27
N MET A 610 5.28 17.67 -6.27
CA MET A 610 5.85 18.98 -5.97
C MET A 610 5.47 20.03 -7.04
N ALA A 611 5.48 19.64 -8.32
CA ALA A 611 5.21 20.51 -9.45
C ALA A 611 3.74 20.94 -9.53
N THR A 612 2.81 20.04 -9.18
CA THR A 612 1.36 20.27 -9.34
C THR A 612 0.69 20.84 -8.10
N GLN A 613 1.25 20.61 -6.91
CA GLN A 613 0.58 20.95 -5.64
C GLN A 613 1.06 22.23 -4.99
N LEU A 614 2.19 22.78 -5.42
CA LEU A 614 2.67 24.06 -4.90
C LEU A 614 2.64 25.12 -6.00
N PRO A 615 2.19 26.36 -5.70
CA PRO A 615 2.15 27.47 -6.64
C PRO A 615 3.55 28.09 -6.80
N LEU A 616 4.57 27.27 -7.02
CA LEU A 616 5.93 27.70 -7.30
C LEU A 616 6.07 27.91 -8.80
N SER A 617 6.95 28.82 -9.21
CA SER A 617 7.29 29.04 -10.61
C SER A 617 8.78 29.35 -10.79
N GLY A 618 9.25 29.18 -12.04
CA GLY A 618 10.63 29.48 -12.42
C GLY A 618 11.67 28.69 -11.62
N PRO A 619 12.83 29.29 -11.28
CA PRO A 619 13.93 28.60 -10.61
C PRO A 619 13.56 27.93 -9.29
N VAL A 620 12.62 28.50 -8.53
CA VAL A 620 12.20 27.94 -7.23
C VAL A 620 11.44 26.64 -7.41
N GLN A 621 10.55 26.57 -8.41
CA GLN A 621 9.83 25.34 -8.74
C GLN A 621 10.80 24.25 -9.16
N PHE A 622 11.75 24.58 -10.04
CA PHE A 622 12.79 23.64 -10.49
C PHE A 622 13.58 23.06 -9.31
N ILE A 623 14.04 23.90 -8.39
CA ILE A 623 14.81 23.42 -7.22
C ILE A 623 13.94 22.51 -6.35
N ALA A 624 12.68 22.87 -6.12
CA ALA A 624 11.75 22.08 -5.32
C ALA A 624 11.50 20.70 -5.94
N THR A 625 11.21 20.64 -7.25
CA THR A 625 10.95 19.39 -7.98
C THR A 625 12.22 18.53 -8.10
N PHE A 626 13.37 19.15 -8.35
CA PHE A 626 14.68 18.50 -8.36
C PHE A 626 14.98 17.80 -7.03
N VAL A 627 14.89 18.54 -5.91
CA VAL A 627 15.13 17.97 -4.57
C VAL A 627 14.10 16.89 -4.23
N ALA A 628 12.83 17.06 -4.60
CA ALA A 628 11.78 16.07 -4.40
C ALA A 628 12.07 14.75 -5.17
N GLY A 629 12.52 14.85 -6.42
CA GLY A 629 12.91 13.69 -7.22
C GLY A 629 14.05 12.89 -6.57
N PHE A 630 15.14 13.57 -6.18
CA PHE A 630 16.26 12.92 -5.49
C PHE A 630 15.89 12.38 -4.10
N ALA A 631 14.94 12.99 -3.39
CA ALA A 631 14.42 12.42 -2.15
C ALA A 631 13.77 11.04 -2.39
N GLY A 632 13.10 10.84 -3.53
CA GLY A 632 12.53 9.55 -3.94
C GLY A 632 13.60 8.47 -4.15
N TRP A 633 14.68 8.81 -4.86
CA TRP A 633 15.83 7.92 -5.04
C TRP A 633 16.52 7.55 -3.72
N ALA A 634 16.79 8.54 -2.87
CA ALA A 634 17.41 8.34 -1.56
C ALA A 634 16.53 7.46 -0.64
N LEU A 635 15.22 7.66 -0.68
CA LEU A 635 14.26 6.90 0.13
C LEU A 635 14.35 5.40 -0.17
N VAL A 636 14.50 4.99 -1.44
CA VAL A 636 14.63 3.57 -1.80
C VAL A 636 15.85 2.93 -1.15
N GLY A 637 17.01 3.59 -1.22
CA GLY A 637 18.22 3.09 -0.61
C GLY A 637 18.09 2.96 0.91
N VAL A 638 17.53 3.98 1.58
CA VAL A 638 17.30 3.97 3.04
C VAL A 638 16.32 2.87 3.44
N VAL A 639 15.21 2.74 2.72
CA VAL A 639 14.20 1.70 2.94
C VAL A 639 14.81 0.32 2.75
N TYR A 640 15.66 0.12 1.73
CA TYR A 640 16.35 -1.14 1.51
C TYR A 640 17.25 -1.53 2.69
N LEU A 641 18.10 -0.61 3.16
CA LEU A 641 18.98 -0.85 4.31
C LEU A 641 18.15 -1.21 5.55
N TYR A 642 17.09 -0.44 5.80
CA TYR A 642 16.17 -0.68 6.90
C TYR A 642 15.48 -2.05 6.79
N ALA A 643 14.89 -2.38 5.63
CA ALA A 643 14.14 -3.61 5.37
C ALA A 643 15.01 -4.87 5.53
N THR A 644 16.27 -4.78 5.11
CA THR A 644 17.25 -5.87 5.19
C THR A 644 18.03 -5.88 6.49
N GLY A 645 17.81 -4.89 7.34
CA GLY A 645 18.40 -4.74 8.65
C GLY A 645 19.89 -4.40 8.66
N ARG A 646 20.40 -3.89 7.53
CA ARG A 646 21.75 -3.37 7.40
C ARG A 646 21.90 -2.09 8.22
N SER A 647 23.01 -1.96 8.95
CA SER A 647 23.32 -0.75 9.72
C SER A 647 23.92 0.33 8.81
N TRP A 648 24.12 1.53 9.35
CA TRP A 648 24.85 2.61 8.68
C TRP A 648 26.28 2.22 8.29
N GLY A 649 26.87 1.19 8.90
CA GLY A 649 28.17 0.64 8.49
C GLY A 649 28.15 -0.08 7.13
N TYR A 650 26.98 -0.27 6.51
CA TYR A 650 26.90 -0.67 5.11
C TYR A 650 27.28 0.48 4.16
N LEU A 651 27.19 1.73 4.63
CA LEU A 651 27.67 2.90 3.90
C LEU A 651 29.20 2.96 3.99
N ASP A 652 29.87 2.63 2.89
CA ASP A 652 31.30 2.77 2.70
C ASP A 652 31.71 4.25 2.57
N VAL A 653 31.43 5.09 3.57
CA VAL A 653 31.77 6.53 3.57
C VAL A 653 32.93 6.78 4.52
N ALA A 654 34.03 7.31 3.97
CA ALA A 654 35.19 7.74 4.74
C ALA A 654 35.74 9.07 4.20
N VAL A 655 36.49 9.80 5.03
CA VAL A 655 37.22 11.00 4.57
C VAL A 655 38.27 10.56 3.54
N PRO A 656 38.26 11.11 2.31
CA PRO A 656 39.20 10.70 1.27
C PRO A 656 40.66 10.88 1.67
N ASP A 657 41.49 9.88 1.40
CA ASP A 657 42.94 9.94 1.60
C ASP A 657 43.72 10.20 0.29
N GLY A 658 45.06 10.14 0.34
CA GLY A 658 45.90 10.34 -0.86
C GLY A 658 45.79 9.23 -1.91
N ARG A 659 45.34 8.03 -1.56
CA ARG A 659 45.02 6.96 -2.51
C ARG A 659 43.68 7.27 -3.20
N ASP A 660 42.69 7.69 -2.44
CA ASP A 660 41.38 8.12 -2.94
C ASP A 660 41.52 9.31 -3.91
N GLY A 661 42.39 10.27 -3.60
CA GLY A 661 42.70 11.39 -4.49
C GLY A 661 43.24 10.95 -5.86
N ARG A 662 43.99 9.85 -5.93
CA ARG A 662 44.46 9.29 -7.21
C ARG A 662 43.32 8.68 -8.02
N TYR A 663 42.42 7.92 -7.38
CA TYR A 663 41.26 7.36 -8.08
C TYR A 663 40.25 8.44 -8.49
N LEU A 664 40.07 9.49 -7.69
CA LEU A 664 39.28 10.65 -8.05
C LEU A 664 39.84 11.31 -9.33
N ALA A 665 41.15 11.58 -9.36
CA ALA A 665 41.79 12.22 -10.52
C ALA A 665 41.69 11.33 -11.78
N VAL A 666 42.01 10.04 -11.67
CA VAL A 666 41.91 9.09 -12.78
C VAL A 666 40.47 8.97 -13.27
N GLY A 667 39.51 8.84 -12.36
CA GLY A 667 38.08 8.78 -12.67
C GLY A 667 37.62 10.01 -13.42
N LEU A 668 37.90 11.20 -12.89
CA LEU A 668 37.46 12.47 -13.47
C LEU A 668 38.06 12.70 -14.85
N VAL A 669 39.37 12.50 -15.00
CA VAL A 669 40.06 12.64 -16.29
C VAL A 669 39.50 11.64 -17.31
N THR A 670 39.26 10.39 -16.90
CA THR A 670 38.71 9.36 -17.79
C THR A 670 37.28 9.70 -18.21
N SER A 671 36.43 10.15 -17.28
CA SER A 671 35.05 10.58 -17.58
C SER A 671 35.03 11.77 -18.55
N LEU A 672 35.85 12.80 -18.31
CA LEU A 672 35.94 13.97 -19.20
C LEU A 672 36.51 13.61 -20.57
N ALA A 673 37.52 12.74 -20.62
CA ALA A 673 38.09 12.26 -21.89
C ALA A 673 37.06 11.44 -22.68
N ALA A 674 36.28 10.58 -22.01
CA ALA A 674 35.21 9.82 -22.64
C ALA A 674 34.12 10.73 -23.21
N TYR A 675 33.70 11.76 -22.46
CA TYR A 675 32.76 12.75 -22.96
C TYR A 675 33.32 13.58 -24.12
N GLY A 676 34.59 14.00 -24.05
CA GLY A 676 35.25 14.72 -25.15
C GLY A 676 35.35 13.87 -26.42
N ALA A 677 35.66 12.58 -26.29
CA ALA A 677 35.66 11.64 -27.41
C ALA A 677 34.24 11.47 -27.99
N PHE A 678 33.22 11.36 -27.14
CA PHE A 678 31.82 11.31 -27.56
C PHE A 678 31.41 12.59 -28.31
N ALA A 679 31.65 13.77 -27.76
CA ALA A 679 31.34 15.06 -28.39
C ALA A 679 32.07 15.22 -29.73
N THR A 680 33.33 14.78 -29.81
CA THR A 680 34.10 14.76 -31.07
C THR A 680 33.48 13.82 -32.09
N ALA A 681 33.03 12.63 -31.69
CA ALA A 681 32.34 11.70 -32.58
C ALA A 681 31.00 12.25 -33.08
N VAL A 682 30.21 12.86 -32.19
CA VAL A 682 28.95 13.53 -32.55
C VAL A 682 29.19 14.61 -33.60
N TRP A 683 30.24 15.42 -33.41
CA TRP A 683 30.61 16.47 -34.37
C TRP A 683 31.13 15.89 -35.70
N LEU A 684 32.04 14.91 -35.66
CA LEU A 684 32.66 14.32 -36.87
C LEU A 684 31.68 13.54 -37.75
N PHE A 685 30.69 12.87 -37.13
CA PHE A 685 29.77 11.99 -37.81
C PHE A 685 28.34 12.54 -37.86
N GLU A 686 28.14 13.80 -37.45
CA GLU A 686 26.83 14.48 -37.41
C GLU A 686 25.75 13.63 -36.72
N LEU A 687 26.12 12.99 -35.61
CA LEU A 687 25.21 12.06 -34.92
C LEU A 687 24.06 12.84 -34.27
N PRO A 688 22.82 12.32 -34.34
CA PRO A 688 21.72 12.94 -33.65
C PRO A 688 21.90 12.77 -32.13
N VAL A 689 21.76 13.87 -31.39
CA VAL A 689 21.81 13.88 -29.92
C VAL A 689 20.69 14.75 -29.37
N VAL A 690 20.24 14.43 -28.16
CA VAL A 690 19.20 15.17 -27.46
C VAL A 690 19.85 16.04 -26.40
N SER A 691 19.50 17.33 -26.36
CA SER A 691 19.91 18.22 -25.28
C SER A 691 19.21 17.80 -23.98
N HIS A 692 19.98 17.75 -22.89
CA HIS A 692 19.41 17.45 -21.58
C HIS A 692 18.65 18.68 -21.03
N ALA A 693 17.45 18.47 -20.47
CA ALA A 693 16.60 19.55 -19.92
C ALA A 693 17.30 20.48 -18.92
N ILE A 694 18.28 19.96 -18.16
CA ILE A 694 19.06 20.73 -17.19
C ILE A 694 19.95 21.77 -17.90
N ALA A 695 20.53 21.43 -19.06
CA ALA A 695 21.40 22.36 -19.81
C ALA A 695 20.60 23.52 -20.41
N GLU A 696 19.35 23.28 -20.83
CA GLU A 696 18.44 24.30 -21.34
C GLU A 696 18.02 25.29 -20.22
N GLU A 697 17.61 24.77 -19.06
CA GLU A 697 17.21 25.60 -17.91
C GLU A 697 18.35 26.48 -17.38
N VAL A 698 19.59 25.97 -17.39
CA VAL A 698 20.76 26.76 -16.96
C VAL A 698 21.04 27.92 -17.93
N GLY A 699 20.82 27.70 -19.23
CA GLY A 699 20.97 28.74 -20.25
C GLY A 699 19.95 29.87 -20.10
N THR A 700 18.73 29.58 -19.64
CA THR A 700 17.65 30.56 -19.48
C THR A 700 17.71 31.31 -18.14
N ALA A 701 18.05 30.63 -17.04
CA ALA A 701 18.00 31.18 -15.68
C ALA A 701 19.26 31.99 -15.28
N GLY A 702 20.36 31.87 -16.02
CA GLY A 702 21.56 32.69 -15.88
C GLY A 702 22.59 32.22 -14.83
N PRO A 703 23.70 32.97 -14.65
CA PRO A 703 24.89 32.50 -13.93
C PRO A 703 24.68 32.19 -12.44
N ALA A 704 23.83 32.96 -11.76
CA ALA A 704 23.54 32.73 -10.35
C ALA A 704 22.82 31.38 -10.12
N PHE A 705 21.89 31.04 -11.02
CA PHE A 705 21.22 29.74 -11.00
C PHE A 705 22.20 28.60 -11.34
N ALA A 706 23.10 28.82 -12.30
CA ALA A 706 24.14 27.86 -12.65
C ALA A 706 25.04 27.48 -11.46
N LEU A 707 25.44 28.46 -10.64
CA LEU A 707 26.22 28.23 -9.41
C LEU A 707 25.43 27.47 -8.34
N LEU A 708 24.15 27.82 -8.15
CA LEU A 708 23.27 27.11 -7.22
C LEU A 708 23.06 25.66 -7.66
N LEU A 709 22.85 25.44 -8.96
CA LEU A 709 22.74 24.10 -9.52
C LEU A 709 24.04 23.30 -9.33
N ALA A 710 25.22 23.92 -9.48
CA ALA A 710 26.49 23.25 -9.19
C ALA A 710 26.54 22.73 -7.75
N ALA A 711 26.08 23.53 -6.78
CA ALA A 711 25.99 23.11 -5.38
C ALA A 711 24.99 21.95 -5.21
N LEU A 712 23.81 22.02 -5.84
CA LEU A 712 22.82 20.94 -5.80
C LEU A 712 23.33 19.64 -6.45
N ILE A 713 24.10 19.74 -7.53
CA ILE A 713 24.72 18.58 -8.18
C ILE A 713 25.71 17.88 -7.23
N LEU A 714 26.57 18.66 -6.56
CA LEU A 714 27.60 18.14 -5.67
C LEU A 714 27.06 17.63 -4.33
N LEU A 715 25.99 18.23 -3.82
CA LEU A 715 25.47 17.94 -2.47
C LEU A 715 24.24 17.03 -2.47
N VAL A 716 23.47 16.99 -3.57
CA VAL A 716 22.21 16.23 -3.65
C VAL A 716 22.29 15.17 -4.74
N ASN A 717 22.44 15.57 -6.00
CA ASN A 717 22.36 14.64 -7.13
C ASN A 717 23.41 13.51 -7.04
N ALA A 718 24.69 13.85 -7.19
CA ALA A 718 25.74 12.83 -7.27
C ALA A 718 25.83 11.97 -5.98
N PRO A 719 25.73 12.53 -4.75
CA PRO A 719 25.72 11.71 -3.55
C PRO A 719 24.54 10.73 -3.48
N VAL A 720 23.33 11.16 -3.86
CA VAL A 720 22.13 10.30 -3.82
C VAL A 720 22.20 9.20 -4.87
N GLU A 721 22.59 9.53 -6.09
CA GLU A 721 22.72 8.54 -7.17
C GLU A 721 23.82 7.52 -6.85
N GLU A 722 25.02 7.96 -6.44
CA GLU A 722 26.08 7.00 -6.10
C GLU A 722 25.72 6.17 -4.86
N PHE A 723 25.00 6.74 -3.88
CA PHE A 723 24.46 5.97 -2.76
C PHE A 723 23.57 4.82 -3.23
N LEU A 724 22.60 5.09 -4.10
CA LEU A 724 21.73 4.03 -4.58
C LEU A 724 22.48 3.09 -5.53
N PHE A 725 23.08 3.60 -6.60
CA PHE A 725 23.61 2.75 -7.67
C PHE A 725 24.89 2.03 -7.26
N ARG A 726 25.82 2.64 -6.52
CA ARG A 726 27.06 1.95 -6.10
C ARG A 726 26.90 1.21 -4.79
N ASN A 727 26.46 1.93 -3.77
CA ASN A 727 26.46 1.39 -2.42
C ASN A 727 25.35 0.36 -2.22
N VAL A 728 24.15 0.60 -2.77
CA VAL A 728 23.02 -0.33 -2.62
C VAL A 728 22.99 -1.35 -3.76
N LEU A 729 22.88 -0.92 -5.01
CA LEU A 729 22.65 -1.82 -6.14
C LEU A 729 23.91 -2.62 -6.53
N GLN A 730 25.02 -1.94 -6.84
CA GLN A 730 26.26 -2.61 -7.26
C GLN A 730 26.80 -3.50 -6.15
N LYS A 731 26.96 -2.98 -4.93
CA LYS A 731 27.42 -3.76 -3.76
C LYS A 731 26.56 -4.99 -3.52
N ARG A 732 25.23 -4.86 -3.53
CA ARG A 732 24.34 -6.03 -3.38
C ARG A 732 24.55 -7.04 -4.50
N LEU A 733 24.69 -6.58 -5.74
CA LEU A 733 24.88 -7.48 -6.88
C LEU A 733 26.24 -8.20 -6.82
N THR A 734 27.29 -7.58 -6.28
CA THR A 734 28.60 -8.24 -6.04
C THR A 734 28.55 -9.40 -5.04
N GLU A 735 27.52 -9.46 -4.19
CA GLU A 735 27.30 -10.60 -3.28
C GLU A 735 26.87 -11.87 -4.06
N ALA A 736 26.42 -11.73 -5.31
CA ALA A 736 25.84 -12.81 -6.13
C ALA A 736 26.61 -13.10 -7.43
N ILE A 737 27.24 -12.09 -8.03
CA ILE A 737 28.02 -12.21 -9.28
C ILE A 737 29.37 -11.50 -9.18
N SER A 738 30.20 -11.62 -10.22
CA SER A 738 31.51 -10.95 -10.27
C SER A 738 31.38 -9.41 -10.24
N ALA A 739 32.36 -8.74 -9.63
CA ALA A 739 32.38 -7.27 -9.54
C ALA A 739 32.26 -6.59 -10.92
N GLY A 740 32.96 -7.11 -11.94
CA GLY A 740 32.85 -6.59 -13.31
C GLY A 740 31.45 -6.74 -13.90
N GLY A 741 30.79 -7.88 -13.68
CA GLY A 741 29.41 -8.09 -14.11
C GLY A 741 28.43 -7.15 -13.41
N ALA A 742 28.62 -6.92 -12.10
CA ALA A 742 27.80 -6.01 -11.32
C ALA A 742 27.95 -4.54 -11.79
N ILE A 743 29.18 -4.08 -12.06
CA ILE A 743 29.45 -2.74 -12.59
C ILE A 743 28.72 -2.54 -13.92
N VAL A 744 28.85 -3.48 -14.86
CA VAL A 744 28.21 -3.36 -16.19
C VAL A 744 26.69 -3.35 -16.06
N ALA A 745 26.11 -4.29 -15.30
CA ALA A 745 24.67 -4.39 -15.13
C ALA A 745 24.07 -3.13 -14.51
N VAL A 746 24.67 -2.62 -13.44
CA VAL A 746 24.22 -1.39 -12.77
C VAL A 746 24.43 -0.16 -13.66
N SER A 747 25.48 -0.13 -14.50
CA SER A 747 25.72 0.98 -15.42
C SER A 747 24.68 1.03 -16.55
N ILE A 748 24.26 -0.12 -17.06
CA ILE A 748 23.15 -0.22 -18.02
C ILE A 748 21.84 0.22 -17.37
N LEU A 749 21.56 -0.23 -16.15
CA LEU A 749 20.39 0.18 -15.39
C LEU A 749 20.38 1.70 -15.12
N PHE A 750 21.54 2.27 -14.76
CA PHE A 750 21.71 3.70 -14.56
C PHE A 750 21.35 4.49 -15.82
N ALA A 751 21.82 4.07 -16.99
CA ALA A 751 21.43 4.72 -18.24
C ALA A 751 19.94 4.51 -18.56
N ALA A 752 19.39 3.33 -18.31
CA ALA A 752 17.99 3.00 -18.60
C ALA A 752 17.00 3.86 -17.80
N VAL A 753 17.28 4.18 -16.53
CA VAL A 753 16.38 5.02 -15.72
C VAL A 753 16.31 6.49 -16.19
N HIS A 754 17.21 6.92 -17.08
CA HIS A 754 17.19 8.25 -17.70
C HIS A 754 16.33 8.31 -18.97
N LEU A 755 15.82 7.18 -19.47
CA LEU A 755 14.95 7.13 -20.64
C LEU A 755 13.76 8.12 -20.61
N PRO A 756 13.06 8.33 -19.48
CA PRO A 756 11.90 9.23 -19.45
C PRO A 756 12.21 10.67 -19.87
N VAL A 757 13.42 11.16 -19.59
CA VAL A 757 13.86 12.52 -19.95
C VAL A 757 14.00 12.70 -21.46
N TYR A 758 14.18 11.59 -22.20
CA TYR A 758 14.35 11.59 -23.66
C TYR A 758 13.15 10.99 -24.41
N ALA A 759 12.03 10.73 -23.72
CA ALA A 759 10.93 9.91 -24.23
C ALA A 759 10.24 10.47 -25.50
N SER A 760 10.35 11.77 -25.76
CA SER A 760 9.78 12.45 -26.93
C SER A 760 10.74 12.55 -28.13
N ALA A 761 12.00 12.14 -27.98
CA ALA A 761 13.03 12.29 -29.00
C ALA A 761 13.14 11.08 -29.93
N ASP A 762 13.85 11.26 -31.04
CA ASP A 762 14.15 10.20 -32.01
C ASP A 762 14.91 9.03 -31.33
N PRO A 763 14.52 7.75 -31.55
CA PRO A 763 15.15 6.60 -30.89
C PRO A 763 16.65 6.47 -31.10
N VAL A 764 17.17 6.86 -32.28
CA VAL A 764 18.61 6.84 -32.55
C VAL A 764 19.28 7.94 -31.73
N ALA A 765 18.69 9.13 -31.70
CA ALA A 765 19.18 10.23 -30.86
C ALA A 765 19.20 9.85 -29.37
N VAL A 766 18.17 9.18 -28.87
CA VAL A 766 18.13 8.67 -27.49
C VAL A 766 19.24 7.66 -27.25
N ALA A 767 19.37 6.65 -28.12
CA ALA A 767 20.39 5.60 -27.98
C ALA A 767 21.81 6.18 -27.97
N VAL A 768 22.11 7.12 -28.87
CA VAL A 768 23.39 7.84 -28.92
C VAL A 768 23.60 8.65 -27.63
N SER A 769 22.57 9.31 -27.11
CA SER A 769 22.65 10.14 -25.90
C SER A 769 22.81 9.33 -24.61
N LEU A 770 22.35 8.07 -24.57
CA LEU A 770 22.53 7.17 -23.42
C LEU A 770 23.94 6.54 -23.35
N LEU A 771 24.65 6.42 -24.47
CA LEU A 771 25.98 5.83 -24.52
C LEU A 771 26.98 6.46 -23.53
N PRO A 772 27.14 7.80 -23.46
CA PRO A 772 28.06 8.40 -22.49
C PRO A 772 27.66 8.08 -21.04
N LEU A 773 26.37 7.96 -20.71
CA LEU A 773 25.89 7.62 -19.37
C LEU A 773 26.36 6.22 -18.94
N VAL A 774 26.28 5.23 -19.84
CA VAL A 774 26.79 3.88 -19.57
C VAL A 774 28.30 3.92 -19.32
N VAL A 775 29.05 4.62 -20.17
CA VAL A 775 30.52 4.67 -20.08
C VAL A 775 30.98 5.33 -18.78
N VAL A 776 30.43 6.49 -18.42
CA VAL A 776 30.83 7.18 -17.17
C VAL A 776 30.37 6.41 -15.94
N SER A 777 29.20 5.76 -15.98
CA SER A 777 28.73 4.91 -14.88
C SER A 777 29.62 3.69 -14.65
N ILE A 778 30.21 3.12 -15.71
CA ILE A 778 31.24 2.07 -15.59
C ILE A 778 32.48 2.62 -14.89
N VAL A 779 32.95 3.81 -15.27
CA VAL A 779 34.11 4.47 -14.64
C VAL A 779 33.85 4.69 -13.16
N TRP A 780 32.69 5.25 -12.78
CA TRP A 780 32.34 5.50 -11.38
C TRP A 780 32.17 4.20 -10.59
N GLY A 781 31.57 3.17 -11.19
CA GLY A 781 31.48 1.84 -10.61
C GLY A 781 32.85 1.19 -10.35
N TRP A 782 33.80 1.39 -11.26
CA TRP A 782 35.19 0.98 -11.06
C TRP A 782 35.91 1.80 -9.99
N VAL A 783 35.72 3.13 -9.97
CA VAL A 783 36.29 4.01 -8.93
C VAL A 783 35.79 3.59 -7.55
N TYR A 784 34.49 3.30 -7.41
CA TYR A 784 33.89 2.79 -6.18
C TYR A 784 34.54 1.47 -5.74
N GLU A 785 34.63 0.50 -6.64
CA GLU A 785 35.21 -0.82 -6.36
C GLU A 785 36.68 -0.73 -5.92
N ARG A 786 37.44 0.23 -6.46
CA ARG A 786 38.88 0.38 -6.19
C ARG A 786 39.20 1.24 -4.97
N SER A 787 38.39 2.25 -4.71
CA SER A 787 38.53 3.11 -3.53
C SER A 787 37.94 2.45 -2.28
N GLY A 788 36.83 1.71 -2.42
CA GLY A 788 36.04 1.25 -1.28
C GLY A 788 35.47 2.42 -0.47
N ASN A 789 35.32 3.59 -1.09
CA ASN A 789 34.86 4.82 -0.46
C ASN A 789 33.87 5.54 -1.38
N LEU A 790 32.59 5.59 -0.99
CA LEU A 790 31.48 6.21 -1.70
C LEU A 790 31.66 7.70 -1.96
N ALA A 791 32.44 8.41 -1.13
CA ALA A 791 32.72 9.83 -1.35
C ALA A 791 33.50 10.08 -2.64
N VAL A 792 34.37 9.14 -3.04
CA VAL A 792 35.25 9.26 -4.22
C VAL A 792 34.46 9.24 -5.54
N PRO A 793 33.62 8.23 -5.84
CA PRO A 793 32.80 8.25 -7.04
C PRO A 793 31.77 9.39 -7.01
N ALA A 794 31.21 9.76 -5.84
CA ALA A 794 30.28 10.90 -5.74
C ALA A 794 30.93 12.23 -6.12
N LEU A 795 32.16 12.48 -5.65
CA LEU A 795 32.93 13.66 -6.06
C LEU A 795 33.30 13.59 -7.55
N CYS A 796 33.71 12.43 -8.04
CA CYS A 796 34.05 12.23 -9.46
C CYS A 796 32.86 12.54 -10.37
N HIS A 797 31.68 12.00 -10.02
CA HIS A 797 30.43 12.21 -10.71
C HIS A 797 30.00 13.68 -10.63
N GLY A 798 29.94 14.26 -9.43
CA GLY A 798 29.50 15.64 -9.26
C GLY A 798 30.39 16.66 -9.99
N LEU A 799 31.72 16.51 -9.91
CA LEU A 799 32.66 17.36 -10.63
C LEU A 799 32.55 17.20 -12.15
N TYR A 800 32.34 15.97 -12.63
CA TYR A 800 32.08 15.72 -14.05
C TYR A 800 30.80 16.45 -14.52
N ASN A 801 29.69 16.32 -13.80
CA ASN A 801 28.43 16.98 -14.16
C ASN A 801 28.56 18.51 -14.13
N VAL A 802 29.21 19.08 -13.11
CA VAL A 802 29.48 20.53 -13.05
C VAL A 802 30.32 20.98 -14.26
N ALA A 803 31.35 20.22 -14.64
CA ALA A 803 32.22 20.56 -15.75
C ALA A 803 31.49 20.57 -17.11
N ILE A 804 30.55 19.66 -17.36
CA ILE A 804 29.86 19.57 -18.66
C ILE A 804 28.58 20.40 -18.73
N VAL A 805 27.93 20.69 -17.60
CA VAL A 805 26.64 21.42 -17.57
C VAL A 805 26.83 22.90 -17.20
N VAL A 806 27.62 23.19 -16.17
CA VAL A 806 27.67 24.54 -15.56
C VAL A 806 28.76 25.39 -16.19
N VAL A 807 29.96 24.85 -16.36
CA VAL A 807 31.12 25.59 -16.87
C VAL A 807 30.89 26.22 -18.25
N PRO A 808 30.27 25.53 -19.24
CA PRO A 808 30.02 26.13 -20.54
C PRO A 808 29.15 27.40 -20.47
N VAL A 809 28.13 27.42 -19.61
CA VAL A 809 27.23 28.58 -19.46
C VAL A 809 27.92 29.74 -18.75
N LEU A 810 28.75 29.45 -17.74
CA LEU A 810 29.56 30.47 -17.07
C LEU A 810 30.61 31.09 -18.02
N ALA A 811 31.21 30.29 -18.89
CA ALA A 811 32.21 30.77 -19.85
C ALA A 811 31.60 31.72 -20.90
N VAL A 812 30.38 31.44 -21.38
CA VAL A 812 29.68 32.27 -22.38
C VAL A 812 29.15 33.57 -21.77
N SER A 813 28.79 33.60 -20.49
CA SER A 813 28.26 34.79 -19.80
C SER A 813 29.31 35.81 -19.34
N THR A 814 30.61 35.46 -19.44
CA THR A 814 31.75 36.36 -19.17
C THR A 814 32.30 37.07 -20.41
N PHE A 815 31.75 36.79 -21.59
CA PHE A 815 31.99 37.53 -22.85
C PHE A 815 30.74 38.28 -23.26
#